data_AF-A0A8C8Y1X6-F1
#
_entry.id   AF-A0A8C8Y1X6-F1
#
_cell.length_a   1.000
_cell.length_b   1.000
_cell.length_c   1.000
_cell.angle_alpha   90.00
_cell.angle_beta   90.00
_cell.angle_gamma   90.00
#
_symmetry.space_group_name_H-M   'P 1'
#
loop_
_entity.id
_entity.type
_entity.pdbx_description
1 polymer ?
#
loop_
_entity_poly.entity_id
_entity_poly.type
_entity_poly.pdbx_seq_one_letter_code
_entity_poly.pdbx_strand_id
1 'polypeptide(L)'
;MGAASGRPRRGPLPPLPLLLLLLLPLPPALALDPELHPGNFSADEAGAQLFVKSFNSSAELVMYQSTVASWEYDTNITEENARLQEEAALLNQEFAEIWGQKAKDLYDPIWQNFSDPILRRVISGVRTLGPANLPVAKRQQYNSLLSNMNRIYSTAKVCYYPNKTAICWSLDPELTHIMAISRSYSVLLYAWEGWHNAVGIPLKPLYQNFTALSNEAYKQDGFSDTGAYWRSWYDSPTFVEDLEHLYHQVEPLYLNLHAYVRRALHRRYGDRYINLRGPIPAHLLGDMWAQSWDNLYDMVVPFPNKPSLDVTSTMVKKGWNITHMFRVAEEFFTSLGLLPMPPEFWTRSMLEKPTDGRQVVCHASAWDFYNRKDFRIKQCTRVTMDQLSTVHHEMGHVQYYLQYKDQPVSLRQGANPGFHEAIGDVLALSVSTPEHLYKIGLLDNVSNDMESDINYLLKMALEKIAFLPFGYLVDQWRWGVFSGRTPPSRYNFDWWYLRTKYQGICAPIARNETHFDAGAKFHVPNVTPYIRYFVSFVLQFQFHQALCKEAGHQGPLHKCDIYQSTQAGAKLREALRSGSSRPWQEVLKEAIGSDTLDAQPLLNYFQPVSRWLQEQNQRNGEVLGWPEYQWRPPVPHNYPQDIGLVTDEVEARKFVEEYDRRSQVIWNEYAEANWNYNTNITTEASKILLQKNIQMANHTLKFGTWARQFDMTSFQNDSIKRMMKKIQDLERAALPAKELEEYNQILLDMETTYSVASVCHANGTCLQLEPDLTNLMATSRKHEDLLWAWESWRDKVGRAILPFFPKYVELANKAAKLNGYEDAGDSWRAMYEMPTLERDLEQLYQELQPLYLNLHAYVRRALHRHYGPQHINLEGPIPAHLLGNMWAQTWSNIYDLVVPFPSAPKIDATEAMIKQGWTPRRMFEEADNFFTSLGLLPVPFEFWNKSMLEKPTDGREVVCHASAWDFYNGKDFRIKQCTTVNMEDLVVAHHEMGHIQYFMQYKDLPVTFREGANPGFHEAIGDVLALSVSTPKHLHSINLLSSEGGGYEQDINFLMKMALDKIAFVPFSYLVDQWRWRVFDGSITKENYNQEWWNLRLKYQGLCPPVARAQGDFDPGAKFHVPSSVPYIRYFVGFVIQFQFHEALCQAAGHKGPLHTCDIYQSKEAGKRLADAMKLGFSKPWPEAMKLITGQTNMSASAMMNYFKPLLDWLLTENGRHGEKLGWPQYNWTPNSGTTPHLSPR
;
A
#
# COMPACT_ATOMS: atom_id res chain seq x y z
N MET A 1 8.21 14.97 62.29
CA MET A 1 9.51 14.86 62.99
C MET A 1 10.46 14.07 62.10
N GLY A 2 11.70 14.53 61.95
CA GLY A 2 12.84 13.69 61.55
C GLY A 2 13.14 13.61 60.05
N ALA A 3 14.23 14.26 59.65
CA ALA A 3 14.80 14.31 58.31
C ALA A 3 15.91 13.24 58.08
N ALA A 4 16.15 12.88 56.81
CA ALA A 4 17.44 12.48 56.19
C ALA A 4 17.14 11.96 54.75
N SER A 5 17.37 12.73 53.69
CA SER A 5 18.61 12.93 52.89
C SER A 5 18.83 11.89 51.76
N GLY A 6 18.88 12.37 50.50
CA GLY A 6 19.37 11.55 49.37
C GLY A 6 18.96 11.91 47.93
N ARG A 7 19.53 13.00 47.37
CA ARG A 7 19.78 13.32 45.93
C ARG A 7 18.60 13.68 44.97
N PRO A 8 18.61 14.89 44.35
CA PRO A 8 17.77 15.21 43.21
C PRO A 8 18.49 15.02 41.86
N ARG A 9 17.67 14.72 40.83
CA ARG A 9 18.01 14.56 39.42
C ARG A 9 18.57 15.86 38.82
N ARG A 10 19.60 15.76 37.98
CA ARG A 10 20.07 16.86 37.10
C ARG A 10 19.07 17.04 35.95
N GLY A 11 18.55 18.26 35.81
CA GLY A 11 17.81 18.71 34.62
C GLY A 11 18.74 19.05 33.44
N PRO A 12 18.19 19.30 32.24
CA PRO A 12 18.96 19.56 31.03
C PRO A 12 19.58 20.96 31.05
N LEU A 13 20.84 21.06 30.63
CA LEU A 13 21.59 22.31 30.45
C LEU A 13 21.07 23.10 29.23
N PRO A 14 21.08 24.44 29.25
CA PRO A 14 20.70 25.28 28.11
C PRO A 14 21.80 25.33 27.04
N PRO A 15 21.50 25.67 25.78
CA PRO A 15 22.49 25.73 24.71
C PRO A 15 23.39 26.96 24.88
N LEU A 16 24.71 26.74 24.85
CA LEU A 16 25.71 27.81 24.73
C LEU A 16 25.62 28.47 23.35
N PRO A 17 25.81 29.80 23.25
CA PRO A 17 25.94 30.47 21.96
C PRO A 17 27.35 30.24 21.40
N LEU A 18 27.44 29.63 20.21
CA LEU A 18 28.66 29.59 19.41
C LEU A 18 28.93 31.00 18.87
N LEU A 19 29.61 31.83 19.66
CA LEU A 19 29.97 33.21 19.30
C LEU A 19 31.39 33.50 19.79
N LEU A 20 32.35 32.71 19.30
CA LEU A 20 33.80 32.92 19.50
C LEU A 20 34.59 32.09 18.49
N LEU A 21 34.62 32.57 17.24
CA LEU A 21 35.60 32.21 16.20
C LEU A 21 35.66 33.37 15.19
N LEU A 22 35.94 34.56 15.71
CA LEU A 22 36.39 35.72 14.96
C LEU A 22 37.71 36.12 15.65
N LEU A 23 38.77 36.32 14.86
CA LEU A 23 40.16 36.64 15.24
C LEU A 23 41.15 35.46 15.15
N LEU A 24 41.39 34.97 13.92
CA LEU A 24 42.72 34.51 13.50
C LEU A 24 43.32 35.58 12.57
N PRO A 25 44.64 35.82 12.60
CA PRO A 25 45.29 36.90 11.86
C PRO A 25 45.24 36.63 10.35
N LEU A 26 44.95 37.70 9.58
CA LEU A 26 44.94 37.74 8.12
C LEU A 26 46.27 37.24 7.52
N PRO A 27 46.26 36.30 6.56
CA PRO A 27 47.38 36.12 5.65
C PRO A 27 47.52 37.38 4.77
N PRO A 28 48.74 37.76 4.34
CA PRO A 28 48.91 38.86 3.41
C PRO A 28 48.18 38.53 2.10
N ALA A 29 47.35 39.45 1.61
CA ALA A 29 46.76 39.34 0.29
C ALA A 29 47.89 39.16 -0.74
N LEU A 30 47.84 38.08 -1.52
CA LEU A 30 48.69 37.90 -2.69
C LEU A 30 48.37 39.06 -3.64
N ALA A 31 49.28 40.04 -3.72
CA ALA A 31 49.13 41.17 -4.63
C ALA A 31 49.28 40.71 -6.09
N LEU A 32 48.47 41.27 -6.98
CA LEU A 32 48.59 41.03 -8.43
C LEU A 32 50.03 41.30 -8.91
N ASP A 33 50.54 40.42 -9.78
CA ASP A 33 51.88 40.57 -10.36
C ASP A 33 52.00 41.93 -11.10
N PRO A 34 53.04 42.73 -10.85
CA PRO A 34 53.31 43.96 -11.59
C PRO A 34 53.26 43.82 -13.11
N GLU A 35 53.62 42.66 -13.67
CA GLU A 35 53.56 42.40 -15.12
C GLU A 35 52.12 42.31 -15.66
N LEU A 36 51.13 42.07 -14.79
CA LEU A 36 49.71 41.98 -15.14
C LEU A 36 48.97 43.32 -14.99
N HIS A 37 49.67 44.39 -14.60
CA HIS A 37 49.09 45.72 -14.49
C HIS A 37 48.94 46.40 -15.86
N PRO A 38 47.91 47.24 -16.05
CA PRO A 38 47.77 48.00 -17.28
C PRO A 38 48.89 49.04 -17.41
N GLY A 39 49.46 49.14 -18.61
CA GLY A 39 50.41 50.19 -18.98
C GLY A 39 49.75 51.57 -19.13
N ASN A 40 50.49 52.50 -19.75
CA ASN A 40 49.96 53.81 -20.13
C ASN A 40 49.38 53.77 -21.55
N PHE A 41 48.16 54.29 -21.71
CA PHE A 41 47.44 54.34 -22.99
C PHE A 41 46.88 55.75 -23.20
N SER A 42 46.75 56.19 -24.45
CA SER A 42 46.08 57.46 -24.79
C SER A 42 44.57 57.35 -24.58
N ALA A 43 43.93 58.48 -24.25
CA ALA A 43 42.48 58.62 -24.09
C ALA A 43 41.80 58.85 -25.45
N ASP A 44 42.02 57.94 -26.39
CA ASP A 44 41.44 57.94 -27.74
C ASP A 44 41.22 56.50 -28.24
N GLU A 45 40.63 56.34 -29.42
CA GLU A 45 40.28 55.03 -29.98
C GLU A 45 41.54 54.18 -30.27
N ALA A 46 42.62 54.79 -30.74
CA ALA A 46 43.90 54.11 -30.98
C ALA A 46 44.54 53.59 -29.67
N GLY A 47 44.47 54.38 -28.60
CA GLY A 47 44.88 53.97 -27.26
C GLY A 47 44.04 52.82 -26.74
N ALA A 48 42.72 52.85 -26.95
CA ALA A 48 41.81 51.78 -26.56
C ALA A 48 42.10 50.45 -27.29
N GLN A 49 42.51 50.48 -28.57
CA GLN A 49 42.94 49.27 -29.29
C GLN A 49 44.18 48.62 -28.66
N LEU A 50 45.19 49.44 -28.31
CA LEU A 50 46.39 48.97 -27.62
C LEU A 50 46.06 48.44 -26.21
N PHE A 51 45.17 49.12 -25.50
CA PHE A 51 44.65 48.70 -24.20
C PHE A 51 44.02 47.30 -24.30
N VAL A 52 43.10 47.08 -25.24
CA VAL A 52 42.42 45.79 -25.41
C VAL A 52 43.39 44.67 -25.78
N LYS A 53 44.38 44.94 -26.64
CA LYS A 53 45.41 43.94 -26.99
C LYS A 53 46.22 43.51 -25.77
N SER A 54 46.60 44.47 -24.92
CA SER A 54 47.33 44.22 -23.68
C SER A 54 46.46 43.48 -22.65
N PHE A 55 45.20 43.91 -22.49
CA PHE A 55 44.21 43.29 -21.63
C PHE A 55 44.01 41.82 -21.98
N ASN A 56 43.75 41.51 -23.26
CA ASN A 56 43.50 40.14 -23.70
C ASN A 56 44.62 39.17 -23.32
N SER A 57 45.88 39.60 -23.43
CA SER A 57 47.04 38.75 -23.14
C SER A 57 47.15 38.43 -21.65
N SER A 58 46.87 39.42 -20.79
CA SER A 58 46.93 39.25 -19.33
C SER A 58 45.69 38.54 -18.79
N ALA A 59 44.51 38.85 -19.35
CA ALA A 59 43.24 38.30 -18.94
C ALA A 59 43.14 36.79 -19.20
N GLU A 60 43.67 36.27 -20.32
CA GLU A 60 43.72 34.81 -20.54
C GLU A 60 44.47 34.07 -19.42
N LEU A 61 45.57 34.64 -18.91
CA LEU A 61 46.34 34.04 -17.83
C LEU A 61 45.59 34.05 -16.50
N VAL A 62 45.02 35.20 -16.13
CA VAL A 62 44.30 35.37 -14.86
C VAL A 62 43.01 34.55 -14.86
N MET A 63 42.25 34.55 -15.96
CA MET A 63 41.05 33.73 -16.09
C MET A 63 41.38 32.25 -16.08
N TYR A 64 42.46 31.81 -16.74
CA TYR A 64 42.91 30.41 -16.67
C TYR A 64 43.19 29.97 -15.22
N GLN A 65 43.93 30.77 -14.44
CA GLN A 65 44.22 30.46 -13.04
C GLN A 65 42.95 30.36 -12.18
N SER A 66 42.04 31.30 -12.35
CA SER A 66 40.73 31.32 -11.67
C SER A 66 39.87 30.09 -12.02
N THR A 67 39.80 29.74 -13.31
CA THR A 67 39.04 28.57 -13.78
C THR A 67 39.66 27.27 -13.29
N VAL A 68 41.00 27.15 -13.26
CA VAL A 68 41.67 25.97 -12.69
C VAL A 68 41.33 25.79 -11.21
N ALA A 69 41.43 26.85 -10.40
CA ALA A 69 41.10 26.76 -8.98
C ALA A 69 39.63 26.37 -8.75
N SER A 70 38.72 26.91 -9.57
CA SER A 70 37.30 26.55 -9.52
C SER A 70 37.04 25.10 -9.94
N TRP A 71 37.73 24.61 -10.96
CA TRP A 71 37.65 23.21 -11.40
C TRP A 71 38.12 22.24 -10.31
N GLU A 72 39.26 22.51 -9.68
CA GLU A 72 39.81 21.68 -8.60
C GLU A 72 38.88 21.65 -7.38
N TYR A 73 38.20 22.75 -7.07
CA TYR A 73 37.17 22.78 -6.03
C TYR A 73 35.93 21.96 -6.43
N ASP A 74 35.37 22.20 -7.61
CA ASP A 74 34.14 21.54 -8.05
C ASP A 74 34.30 20.02 -8.27
N THR A 75 35.51 19.55 -8.58
CA THR A 75 35.84 18.12 -8.75
C THR A 75 36.48 17.48 -7.51
N ASN A 76 36.74 18.27 -6.47
CA ASN A 76 37.23 17.80 -5.17
C ASN A 76 36.96 18.85 -4.07
N ILE A 77 35.75 18.81 -3.50
CA ILE A 77 35.28 19.78 -2.51
C ILE A 77 36.01 19.56 -1.18
N THR A 78 36.96 20.44 -0.87
CA THR A 78 37.71 20.47 0.39
C THR A 78 37.85 21.92 0.88
N GLU A 79 38.11 22.12 2.18
CA GLU A 79 38.34 23.46 2.73
C GLU A 79 39.55 24.14 2.08
N GLU A 80 40.59 23.38 1.75
CA GLU A 80 41.79 23.91 1.09
C GLU A 80 41.49 24.34 -0.35
N ASN A 81 40.78 23.51 -1.13
CA ASN A 81 40.40 23.90 -2.49
C ASN A 81 39.44 25.09 -2.50
N ALA A 82 38.56 25.21 -1.50
CA ALA A 82 37.70 26.38 -1.33
C ALA A 82 38.54 27.65 -1.10
N ARG A 83 39.54 27.57 -0.20
CA ARG A 83 40.48 28.68 0.05
C ARG A 83 41.24 29.09 -1.21
N LEU A 84 41.77 28.12 -1.97
CA LEU A 84 42.48 28.39 -3.23
C LEU A 84 41.57 29.02 -4.29
N GLN A 85 40.31 28.58 -4.37
CA GLN A 85 39.31 29.14 -5.26
C GLN A 85 38.94 30.58 -4.87
N GLU A 86 38.79 30.87 -3.57
CA GLU A 86 38.56 32.22 -3.05
C GLU A 86 39.75 33.16 -3.30
N GLU A 87 40.99 32.68 -3.15
CA GLU A 87 42.22 33.43 -3.43
C GLU A 87 42.35 33.77 -4.92
N ALA A 88 42.11 32.79 -5.80
CA ALA A 88 42.12 33.01 -7.24
C ALA A 88 41.00 33.98 -7.68
N ALA A 89 39.83 33.92 -7.03
CA ALA A 89 38.74 34.86 -7.27
C ALA A 89 39.10 36.30 -6.84
N LEU A 90 39.80 36.47 -5.71
CA LEU A 90 40.30 37.77 -5.27
C LEU A 90 41.32 38.35 -6.25
N LEU A 91 42.26 37.54 -6.74
CA LEU A 91 43.24 37.95 -7.75
C LEU A 91 42.56 38.40 -9.05
N ASN A 92 41.56 37.65 -9.50
CA ASN A 92 40.77 38.01 -10.68
C ASN A 92 39.95 39.30 -10.46
N GLN A 93 39.46 39.55 -9.26
CA GLN A 93 38.76 40.80 -8.90
C GLN A 93 39.71 42.00 -8.82
N GLU A 94 40.93 41.83 -8.29
CA GLU A 94 41.96 42.88 -8.31
C GLU A 94 42.37 43.23 -9.74
N PHE A 95 42.56 42.22 -10.60
CA PHE A 95 42.78 42.41 -12.03
C PHE A 95 41.62 43.19 -12.68
N ALA A 96 40.37 42.77 -12.43
CA ALA A 96 39.19 43.44 -12.98
C ALA A 96 39.04 44.89 -12.48
N GLU A 97 39.35 45.17 -11.22
CA GLU A 97 39.34 46.52 -10.66
C GLU A 97 40.36 47.41 -11.36
N ILE A 98 41.63 46.99 -11.42
CA ILE A 98 42.71 47.84 -11.93
C ILE A 98 42.51 48.12 -13.43
N TRP A 99 42.17 47.11 -14.22
CA TRP A 99 41.91 47.27 -15.66
C TRP A 99 40.60 48.01 -15.92
N GLY A 100 39.55 47.69 -15.18
CA GLY A 100 38.24 48.34 -15.30
C GLY A 100 38.29 49.82 -14.91
N GLN A 101 38.98 50.18 -13.83
CA GLN A 101 39.17 51.56 -13.42
C GLN A 101 40.00 52.33 -14.45
N LYS A 102 41.08 51.74 -14.98
CA LYS A 102 41.85 52.35 -16.07
C LYS A 102 40.97 52.61 -17.30
N ALA A 103 40.08 51.66 -17.65
CA ALA A 103 39.15 51.83 -18.75
C ALA A 103 38.13 52.96 -18.48
N LYS A 104 37.59 53.04 -17.25
CA LYS A 104 36.69 54.13 -16.83
C LYS A 104 37.39 55.49 -16.91
N ASP A 105 38.59 55.61 -16.32
CA ASP A 105 39.36 56.86 -16.26
C ASP A 105 39.68 57.43 -17.65
N LEU A 106 40.04 56.58 -18.61
CA LEU A 106 40.46 57.02 -19.94
C LEU A 106 39.29 57.14 -20.93
N TYR A 107 38.28 56.27 -20.83
CA TYR A 107 37.33 56.06 -21.93
C TYR A 107 35.87 56.33 -21.57
N ASP A 108 35.46 56.46 -20.30
CA ASP A 108 34.05 56.69 -19.94
C ASP A 108 33.38 57.85 -20.71
N PRO A 109 34.04 59.00 -20.97
CA PRO A 109 33.44 60.09 -21.72
C PRO A 109 33.29 59.85 -23.23
N ILE A 110 34.00 58.86 -23.81
CA ILE A 110 34.18 58.74 -25.26
C ILE A 110 33.93 57.35 -25.85
N TRP A 111 33.91 56.27 -25.05
CA TRP A 111 33.91 54.89 -25.55
C TRP A 111 32.71 54.56 -26.44
N GLN A 112 31.54 55.16 -26.17
CA GLN A 112 30.32 54.95 -26.96
C GLN A 112 30.46 55.47 -28.40
N ASN A 113 31.37 56.42 -28.63
CA ASN A 113 31.60 57.08 -29.91
C ASN A 113 32.73 56.44 -30.74
N PHE A 114 33.42 55.41 -30.22
CA PHE A 114 34.44 54.70 -31.00
C PHE A 114 33.82 54.13 -32.27
N SER A 115 34.53 54.22 -33.39
CA SER A 115 34.03 53.74 -34.69
C SER A 115 33.92 52.21 -34.74
N ASP A 116 34.85 51.50 -34.10
CA ASP A 116 34.90 50.04 -34.08
C ASP A 116 33.87 49.41 -33.10
N PRO A 117 32.84 48.68 -33.59
CA PRO A 117 31.84 48.03 -32.74
C PRO A 117 32.40 46.94 -31.83
N ILE A 118 33.45 46.22 -32.27
CA ILE A 118 34.11 45.19 -31.48
C ILE A 118 34.81 45.86 -30.30
N LEU A 119 35.52 46.95 -30.56
CA LEU A 119 36.19 47.73 -29.52
C LEU A 119 35.19 48.29 -28.50
N ARG A 120 34.04 48.81 -28.94
CA ARG A 120 32.97 49.28 -28.04
C ARG A 120 32.49 48.16 -27.11
N ARG A 121 32.26 46.95 -27.64
CA ARG A 121 31.81 45.79 -26.85
C ARG A 121 32.87 45.34 -25.84
N VAL A 122 34.13 45.26 -26.25
CA VAL A 122 35.22 44.88 -25.32
C VAL A 122 35.39 45.92 -24.22
N ILE A 123 35.46 47.21 -24.55
CA ILE A 123 35.59 48.27 -23.56
C ILE A 123 34.38 48.30 -22.62
N SER A 124 33.17 48.13 -23.16
CA SER A 124 31.95 48.01 -22.35
C SER A 124 32.01 46.84 -21.35
N GLY A 125 32.57 45.69 -21.75
CA GLY A 125 32.73 44.54 -20.86
C GLY A 125 33.80 44.77 -19.79
N VAL A 126 34.97 45.30 -20.18
CA VAL A 126 36.10 45.52 -19.25
C VAL A 126 35.78 46.59 -18.20
N ARG A 127 35.02 47.63 -18.58
CA ARG A 127 34.60 48.70 -17.64
C ARG A 127 33.50 48.28 -16.66
N THR A 128 32.91 47.09 -16.79
CA THR A 128 31.95 46.55 -15.82
C THR A 128 32.69 45.73 -14.77
N LEU A 129 32.89 46.30 -13.59
CA LEU A 129 33.72 45.70 -12.53
C LEU A 129 32.95 44.63 -11.74
N GLY A 130 31.63 44.74 -11.64
CA GLY A 130 30.80 43.84 -10.84
C GLY A 130 31.29 43.78 -9.38
N PRO A 131 31.53 42.59 -8.80
CA PRO A 131 31.99 42.46 -7.41
C PRO A 131 33.34 43.14 -7.14
N ALA A 132 34.14 43.45 -8.17
CA ALA A 132 35.36 44.23 -8.02
C ALA A 132 35.08 45.69 -7.59
N ASN A 133 33.86 46.21 -7.69
CA ASN A 133 33.50 47.51 -7.09
C ASN A 133 33.44 47.49 -5.55
N LEU A 134 33.37 46.32 -4.92
CA LEU A 134 33.30 46.22 -3.47
C LEU A 134 34.69 46.46 -2.85
N PRO A 135 34.78 47.07 -1.66
CA PRO A 135 36.02 47.08 -0.88
C PRO A 135 36.52 45.66 -0.59
N VAL A 136 37.84 45.46 -0.44
CA VAL A 136 38.48 44.14 -0.26
C VAL A 136 37.79 43.26 0.79
N ALA A 137 37.47 43.81 1.97
CA ALA A 137 36.78 43.04 3.02
C ALA A 137 35.38 42.55 2.58
N LYS A 138 34.64 43.36 1.81
CA LYS A 138 33.35 42.97 1.24
C LYS A 138 33.50 42.00 0.06
N ARG A 139 34.59 42.07 -0.72
CA ARG A 139 34.93 41.06 -1.75
C ARG A 139 35.19 39.69 -1.13
N GLN A 140 35.99 39.64 -0.06
CA GLN A 140 36.23 38.41 0.70
C GLN A 140 34.92 37.84 1.24
N GLN A 141 34.05 38.68 1.82
CA GLN A 141 32.73 38.26 2.27
C GLN A 141 31.86 37.73 1.11
N TYR A 142 31.86 38.40 -0.04
CA TYR A 142 31.12 37.97 -1.23
C TYR A 142 31.59 36.59 -1.72
N ASN A 143 32.90 36.37 -1.84
CA ASN A 143 33.47 35.11 -2.30
C ASN A 143 33.19 33.97 -1.31
N SER A 144 33.36 34.23 -0.01
CA SER A 144 33.06 33.24 1.05
C SER A 144 31.57 32.87 1.10
N LEU A 145 30.66 33.81 0.81
CA LEU A 145 29.23 33.51 0.69
C LEU A 145 28.95 32.58 -0.49
N LEU A 146 29.54 32.82 -1.66
CA LEU A 146 29.39 31.93 -2.84
C LEU A 146 29.91 30.52 -2.55
N SER A 147 31.12 30.42 -2.01
CA SER A 147 31.76 29.16 -1.60
C SER A 147 30.89 28.38 -0.61
N ASN A 148 30.40 29.03 0.45
CA ASN A 148 29.53 28.40 1.45
C ASN A 148 28.16 27.97 0.89
N MET A 149 27.54 28.80 0.03
CA MET A 149 26.26 28.45 -0.58
C MET A 149 26.41 27.23 -1.50
N ASN A 150 27.46 27.17 -2.34
CA ASN A 150 27.77 26.00 -3.17
C ASN A 150 28.04 24.77 -2.30
N ARG A 151 28.87 24.89 -1.26
CA ARG A 151 29.19 23.79 -0.34
C ARG A 151 27.93 23.20 0.31
N ILE A 152 27.05 24.05 0.85
CA ILE A 152 25.80 23.61 1.48
C ILE A 152 24.94 22.84 0.46
N TYR A 153 24.77 23.38 -0.75
CA TYR A 153 23.99 22.72 -1.78
C TYR A 153 24.57 21.35 -2.15
N SER A 154 25.88 21.28 -2.42
CA SER A 154 26.52 20.10 -2.99
C SER A 154 26.79 18.99 -1.96
N THR A 155 26.80 19.29 -0.66
CA THR A 155 27.12 18.32 0.41
C THR A 155 25.92 17.95 1.30
N ALA A 156 24.77 18.61 1.12
CA ALA A 156 23.57 18.31 1.87
C ALA A 156 23.10 16.86 1.67
N LYS A 157 22.53 16.29 2.73
CA LYS A 157 21.97 14.93 2.74
C LYS A 157 20.64 14.91 3.47
N VAL A 158 19.78 13.98 3.07
CA VAL A 158 18.51 13.68 3.73
C VAL A 158 18.65 12.35 4.46
N CYS A 159 18.53 12.35 5.78
CA CYS A 159 18.76 11.16 6.59
C CYS A 159 17.46 10.63 7.20
N TYR A 160 17.21 9.33 7.02
CA TYR A 160 16.12 8.59 7.66
C TYR A 160 16.67 7.56 8.65
N TYR A 161 15.88 7.26 9.70
CA TYR A 161 16.33 6.47 10.86
C TYR A 161 15.50 5.19 11.05
N PRO A 162 15.59 4.19 10.15
CA PRO A 162 14.99 2.89 10.40
C PRO A 162 15.70 2.23 11.58
N ASN A 163 14.96 1.75 12.58
CA ASN A 163 15.52 0.93 13.67
C ASN A 163 16.75 1.56 14.38
N LYS A 164 16.79 2.88 14.52
CA LYS A 164 17.87 3.68 15.15
C LYS A 164 19.22 3.72 14.41
N THR A 165 19.31 3.23 13.17
CA THR A 165 20.48 3.42 12.30
C THR A 165 20.21 4.52 11.29
N ALA A 166 21.15 5.44 11.04
CA ALA A 166 20.96 6.51 10.08
C ALA A 166 21.34 6.07 8.65
N ILE A 167 20.42 6.21 7.70
CA ILE A 167 20.70 6.08 6.27
C ILE A 167 20.49 7.45 5.64
N CYS A 168 21.52 7.99 5.00
CA CYS A 168 21.52 9.33 4.42
C CYS A 168 21.65 9.30 2.90
N TRP A 169 20.72 9.95 2.21
CA TRP A 169 20.66 10.09 0.77
C TRP A 169 21.25 11.42 0.32
N SER A 170 22.13 11.39 -0.68
CA SER A 170 22.57 12.61 -1.38
C SER A 170 21.57 12.96 -2.48
N LEU A 171 21.61 14.21 -2.98
CA LEU A 171 20.75 14.60 -4.11
C LEU A 171 20.96 13.66 -5.31
N ASP A 172 22.22 13.42 -5.67
CA ASP A 172 22.61 12.58 -6.80
C ASP A 172 23.61 11.49 -6.35
N PRO A 173 23.25 10.19 -6.40
CA PRO A 173 22.12 9.66 -7.16
C PRO A 173 20.83 9.40 -6.38
N GLU A 174 20.86 9.32 -5.05
CA GLU A 174 19.77 8.65 -4.31
C GLU A 174 18.43 9.39 -4.39
N LEU A 175 18.38 10.68 -4.07
CA LEU A 175 17.12 11.43 -4.09
C LEU A 175 16.59 11.61 -5.52
N THR A 176 17.45 11.92 -6.49
CA THR A 176 17.08 12.00 -7.91
C THR A 176 16.49 10.68 -8.39
N HIS A 177 17.10 9.55 -8.02
CA HIS A 177 16.57 8.23 -8.37
C HIS A 177 15.20 7.99 -7.71
N ILE A 178 15.06 8.27 -6.41
CA ILE A 178 13.78 8.15 -5.70
C ILE A 178 12.69 8.99 -6.38
N MET A 179 12.97 10.26 -6.70
CA MET A 179 12.02 11.15 -7.36
C MET A 179 11.63 10.65 -8.76
N ALA A 180 12.56 10.04 -9.49
CA ALA A 180 12.33 9.52 -10.83
C ALA A 180 11.50 8.22 -10.85
N ILE A 181 11.83 7.25 -9.99
CA ILE A 181 11.28 5.89 -10.08
C ILE A 181 10.24 5.54 -9.02
N SER A 182 10.26 6.18 -7.85
CA SER A 182 9.31 5.86 -6.80
C SER A 182 7.90 6.28 -7.23
N ARG A 183 6.92 5.50 -6.81
CA ARG A 183 5.50 5.82 -6.95
C ARG A 183 4.80 5.88 -5.59
N SER A 184 5.53 5.75 -4.48
CA SER A 184 4.99 5.91 -3.13
C SER A 184 4.88 7.39 -2.78
N TYR A 185 3.65 7.87 -2.53
CA TYR A 185 3.39 9.26 -2.15
C TYR A 185 4.22 9.68 -0.93
N SER A 186 4.24 8.85 0.13
CA SER A 186 4.96 9.15 1.38
C SER A 186 6.48 9.20 1.20
N VAL A 187 7.05 8.32 0.37
CA VAL A 187 8.51 8.31 0.10
C VAL A 187 8.91 9.53 -0.72
N LEU A 188 8.14 9.86 -1.76
CA LEU A 188 8.35 11.06 -2.58
C LEU A 188 8.21 12.33 -1.73
N LEU A 189 7.23 12.38 -0.83
CA LEU A 189 7.02 13.50 0.10
C LEU A 189 8.23 13.67 1.02
N TYR A 190 8.75 12.57 1.57
CA TYR A 190 9.92 12.59 2.45
C TYR A 190 11.19 13.05 1.74
N ALA A 191 11.45 12.53 0.54
CA ALA A 191 12.58 12.94 -0.27
C ALA A 191 12.51 14.44 -0.61
N TRP A 192 11.34 14.90 -1.05
CA TRP A 192 11.10 16.28 -1.44
C TRP A 192 11.22 17.26 -0.25
N GLU A 193 10.51 16.97 0.85
CA GLU A 193 10.53 17.80 2.06
C GLU A 193 11.93 17.82 2.67
N GLY A 194 12.55 16.65 2.81
CA GLY A 194 13.88 16.49 3.37
C GLY A 194 14.91 17.35 2.63
N TRP A 195 14.90 17.30 1.29
CA TRP A 195 15.83 18.07 0.47
C TRP A 195 15.62 19.58 0.64
N HIS A 196 14.37 20.04 0.49
CA HIS A 196 14.05 21.47 0.60
C HIS A 196 14.36 22.02 2.00
N ASN A 197 14.18 21.21 3.05
CA ASN A 197 14.54 21.60 4.42
C ASN A 197 16.05 21.63 4.64
N ALA A 198 16.76 20.56 4.25
CA ALA A 198 18.19 20.41 4.47
C ALA A 198 19.02 21.49 3.76
N VAL A 199 18.56 21.95 2.60
CA VAL A 199 19.29 22.92 1.77
C VAL A 199 18.73 24.33 1.91
N GLY A 200 17.41 24.50 1.82
CA GLY A 200 16.78 25.82 1.79
C GLY A 200 16.99 26.60 3.08
N ILE A 201 16.66 26.00 4.23
CA ILE A 201 16.73 26.67 5.55
C ILE A 201 18.11 27.28 5.84
N PRO A 202 19.24 26.55 5.74
CA PRO A 202 20.56 27.13 6.00
C PRO A 202 21.03 28.13 4.94
N LEU A 203 20.55 28.05 3.70
CA LEU A 203 20.92 29.00 2.63
C LEU A 203 20.27 30.37 2.77
N LYS A 204 19.09 30.46 3.39
CA LYS A 204 18.31 31.71 3.48
C LYS A 204 19.12 32.92 3.98
N PRO A 205 19.82 32.87 5.14
CA PRO A 205 20.59 34.02 5.62
C PRO A 205 21.79 34.37 4.72
N LEU A 206 22.45 33.37 4.13
CA LEU A 206 23.58 33.60 3.23
C LEU A 206 23.13 34.31 1.94
N TYR A 207 22.01 33.88 1.37
CA TYR A 207 21.46 34.45 0.15
C TYR A 207 20.99 35.90 0.34
N GLN A 208 20.48 36.25 1.53
CA GLN A 208 20.13 37.63 1.89
C GLN A 208 21.36 38.54 1.85
N ASN A 209 22.46 38.12 2.50
CA ASN A 209 23.71 38.89 2.53
C ASN A 209 24.35 38.98 1.14
N PHE A 210 24.34 37.88 0.39
CA PHE A 210 24.80 37.84 -1.00
C PHE A 210 24.03 38.85 -1.87
N THR A 211 22.70 38.86 -1.78
CA THR A 211 21.85 39.77 -2.56
C THR A 211 22.17 41.23 -2.29
N ALA A 212 22.40 41.59 -1.02
CA ALA A 212 22.76 42.96 -0.63
C ALA A 212 24.11 43.38 -1.22
N LEU A 213 25.14 42.55 -1.07
CA LEU A 213 26.49 42.82 -1.62
C LEU A 213 26.50 42.85 -3.15
N SER A 214 25.79 41.93 -3.80
CA SER A 214 25.67 41.90 -5.26
C SER A 214 25.02 43.19 -5.78
N ASN A 215 23.94 43.65 -5.16
CA ASN A 215 23.30 44.90 -5.53
C ASN A 215 24.19 46.13 -5.27
N GLU A 216 24.94 46.16 -4.16
CA GLU A 216 25.92 47.22 -3.90
C GLU A 216 27.00 47.27 -4.99
N ALA A 217 27.48 46.11 -5.43
CA ALA A 217 28.50 45.99 -6.45
C ALA A 217 28.04 46.52 -7.82
N TYR A 218 26.89 46.05 -8.33
CA TYR A 218 26.42 46.42 -9.66
C TYR A 218 25.79 47.82 -9.74
N LYS A 219 25.35 48.40 -8.62
CA LYS A 219 24.93 49.82 -8.57
C LYS A 219 26.06 50.79 -8.90
N GLN A 220 27.29 50.45 -8.55
CA GLN A 220 28.47 51.26 -8.87
C GLN A 220 28.84 51.20 -10.36
N ASP A 221 28.35 50.21 -11.11
CA ASP A 221 28.46 50.16 -12.58
C ASP A 221 27.30 50.86 -13.31
N GLY A 222 26.35 51.45 -12.57
CA GLY A 222 25.23 52.21 -13.13
C GLY A 222 23.93 51.42 -13.33
N PHE A 223 23.86 50.16 -12.87
CA PHE A 223 22.62 49.36 -12.91
C PHE A 223 21.74 49.60 -11.67
N SER A 224 20.41 49.47 -11.79
CA SER A 224 19.50 49.63 -10.64
C SER A 224 19.71 48.55 -9.57
N ASP A 225 20.00 47.33 -10.02
CA ASP A 225 20.19 46.12 -9.24
C ASP A 225 20.88 45.03 -10.09
N THR A 226 21.27 43.92 -9.47
CA THR A 226 21.92 42.79 -10.16
C THR A 226 21.04 42.20 -11.27
N GLY A 227 19.72 42.19 -11.09
CA GLY A 227 18.79 41.68 -12.08
C GLY A 227 18.76 42.53 -13.35
N ALA A 228 18.87 43.86 -13.22
CA ALA A 228 19.00 44.76 -14.37
C ALA A 228 20.29 44.51 -15.15
N TYR A 229 21.40 44.27 -14.45
CA TYR A 229 22.65 43.84 -15.10
C TYR A 229 22.47 42.55 -15.90
N TRP A 230 21.86 41.51 -15.33
CA TRP A 230 21.64 40.25 -16.07
C TRP A 230 20.71 40.39 -17.29
N ARG A 231 19.67 41.23 -17.20
CA ARG A 231 18.78 41.50 -18.35
C ARG A 231 19.50 42.29 -19.45
N SER A 232 20.49 43.11 -19.10
CA SER A 232 21.23 43.92 -20.09
C SER A 232 21.98 43.09 -21.13
N TRP A 233 22.31 41.83 -20.84
CA TRP A 233 22.97 40.90 -21.76
C TRP A 233 22.14 40.56 -23.01
N TYR A 234 20.83 40.83 -22.97
CA TYR A 234 19.93 40.63 -24.11
C TYR A 234 19.75 41.88 -24.96
N ASP A 235 20.36 43.02 -24.60
CA ASP A 235 20.38 44.26 -25.38
C ASP A 235 19.01 44.61 -26.00
N SER A 236 17.94 44.42 -25.20
CA SER A 236 16.55 44.64 -25.59
C SER A 236 15.84 45.42 -24.49
N PRO A 237 15.32 46.63 -24.79
CA PRO A 237 14.60 47.44 -23.81
C PRO A 237 13.24 46.86 -23.42
N THR A 238 12.66 45.99 -24.26
CA THR A 238 11.35 45.34 -24.07
C THR A 238 11.46 43.88 -23.64
N PHE A 239 12.64 43.45 -23.17
CA PHE A 239 12.93 42.04 -22.94
C PHE A 239 11.93 41.34 -22.01
N VAL A 240 11.46 42.02 -20.96
CA VAL A 240 10.51 41.42 -20.00
C VAL A 240 9.13 41.24 -20.65
N GLU A 241 8.68 42.23 -21.41
CA GLU A 241 7.41 42.20 -22.14
C GLU A 241 7.44 41.12 -23.24
N ASP A 242 8.55 40.99 -23.96
CA ASP A 242 8.73 40.00 -25.03
C ASP A 242 8.64 38.57 -24.46
N LEU A 243 9.25 38.32 -23.29
CA LEU A 243 9.17 37.02 -22.60
C LEU A 243 7.75 36.66 -22.14
N GLU A 244 7.00 37.63 -21.59
CA GLU A 244 5.60 37.43 -21.19
C GLU A 244 4.73 37.10 -22.41
N HIS A 245 4.93 37.81 -23.52
CA HIS A 245 4.22 37.56 -24.77
C HIS A 245 4.51 36.15 -25.33
N LEU A 246 5.78 35.71 -25.29
CA LEU A 246 6.15 34.34 -25.67
C LEU A 246 5.49 33.31 -24.76
N TYR A 247 5.48 33.53 -23.45
CA TYR A 247 4.86 32.61 -22.49
C TYR A 247 3.36 32.45 -22.75
N HIS A 248 2.63 33.54 -23.00
CA HIS A 248 1.19 33.46 -23.31
C HIS A 248 0.87 32.69 -24.59
N GLN A 249 1.77 32.66 -25.57
CA GLN A 249 1.58 31.85 -26.78
C GLN A 249 1.68 30.35 -26.49
N VAL A 250 2.56 29.94 -25.58
CA VAL A 250 2.79 28.52 -25.23
C VAL A 250 1.92 28.03 -24.07
N GLU A 251 1.37 28.94 -23.26
CA GLU A 251 0.53 28.64 -22.10
C GLU A 251 -0.64 27.68 -22.41
N PRO A 252 -1.41 27.84 -23.50
CA PRO A 252 -2.49 26.90 -23.84
C PRO A 252 -2.02 25.45 -24.02
N LEU A 253 -0.82 25.24 -24.59
CA LEU A 253 -0.24 23.91 -24.75
C LEU A 253 0.16 23.34 -23.38
N TYR A 254 0.80 24.15 -22.53
CA TYR A 254 1.13 23.74 -21.16
C TYR A 254 -0.11 23.37 -20.34
N LEU A 255 -1.18 24.16 -20.39
CA LEU A 255 -2.41 23.89 -19.64
C LEU A 255 -3.07 22.56 -20.05
N ASN A 256 -3.02 22.21 -21.33
CA ASN A 256 -3.52 20.93 -21.83
C ASN A 256 -2.65 19.75 -21.38
N LEU A 257 -1.32 19.89 -21.43
CA LEU A 257 -0.40 18.89 -20.92
C LEU A 257 -0.60 18.67 -19.40
N HIS A 258 -0.70 19.76 -18.64
CA HIS A 258 -0.93 19.74 -17.19
C HIS A 258 -2.22 19.00 -16.83
N ALA A 259 -3.34 19.31 -17.48
CA ALA A 259 -4.61 18.65 -17.20
C ALA A 259 -4.57 17.14 -17.50
N TYR A 260 -3.95 16.75 -18.62
CA TYR A 260 -3.79 15.36 -19.00
C TYR A 260 -2.93 14.57 -17.99
N VAL A 261 -1.80 15.14 -17.58
CA VAL A 261 -0.91 14.55 -16.57
C VAL A 261 -1.59 14.49 -15.20
N ARG A 262 -2.33 15.53 -14.80
CA ARG A 262 -3.09 15.55 -13.54
C ARG A 262 -4.13 14.43 -13.50
N ARG A 263 -4.82 14.15 -14.60
CA ARG A 263 -5.74 13.00 -14.70
C ARG A 263 -5.01 11.66 -14.55
N ALA A 264 -3.84 11.51 -15.16
CA ALA A 264 -3.06 10.29 -15.03
C ALA A 264 -2.59 10.06 -13.58
N LEU A 265 -2.11 11.11 -12.91
CA LEU A 265 -1.76 11.06 -11.50
C LEU A 265 -2.98 10.75 -10.62
N HIS A 266 -4.15 11.32 -10.94
CA HIS A 266 -5.40 11.01 -10.24
C HIS A 266 -5.76 9.51 -10.31
N ARG A 267 -5.64 8.88 -11.48
CA ARG A 267 -5.85 7.43 -11.62
C ARG A 267 -4.93 6.60 -10.73
N ARG A 268 -3.72 7.11 -10.43
CA ARG A 268 -2.72 6.41 -9.62
C ARG A 268 -2.86 6.68 -8.12
N TYR A 269 -3.06 7.93 -7.73
CA TYR A 269 -3.01 8.39 -6.34
C TYR A 269 -4.38 8.68 -5.71
N GLY A 270 -5.45 8.66 -6.52
CA GLY A 270 -6.83 8.86 -6.08
C GLY A 270 -7.18 10.31 -5.69
N ASP A 271 -8.45 10.52 -5.37
CA ASP A 271 -9.02 11.84 -4.99
C ASP A 271 -8.40 12.42 -3.73
N ARG A 272 -7.86 11.58 -2.84
CA ARG A 272 -7.23 12.03 -1.60
C ARG A 272 -6.02 12.91 -1.87
N TYR A 273 -5.19 12.52 -2.85
CA TYR A 273 -3.89 13.13 -3.09
C TYR A 273 -3.83 13.95 -4.38
N ILE A 274 -4.82 13.84 -5.27
CA ILE A 274 -4.92 14.65 -6.49
C ILE A 274 -6.31 15.26 -6.61
N ASN A 275 -6.38 16.58 -6.67
CA ASN A 275 -7.60 17.30 -7.03
C ASN A 275 -7.57 17.66 -8.52
N LEU A 276 -8.53 17.12 -9.27
CA LEU A 276 -8.67 17.33 -10.73
C LEU A 276 -8.94 18.78 -11.15
N ARG A 277 -9.20 19.68 -10.21
CA ARG A 277 -9.44 21.13 -10.41
C ARG A 277 -8.42 21.99 -9.67
N GLY A 278 -7.47 21.37 -8.97
CA GLY A 278 -6.44 22.02 -8.16
C GLY A 278 -5.05 21.90 -8.77
N PRO A 279 -4.04 22.53 -8.13
CA PRO A 279 -2.65 22.38 -8.51
C PRO A 279 -2.11 20.98 -8.19
N ILE A 280 -1.15 20.48 -8.97
CA ILE A 280 -0.52 19.16 -8.75
C ILE A 280 0.47 19.24 -7.57
N PRO A 281 0.52 18.27 -6.64
CA PRO A 281 1.56 18.22 -5.62
C PRO A 281 2.97 18.14 -6.22
N ALA A 282 3.86 19.06 -5.83
CA ALA A 282 5.15 19.28 -6.50
C ALA A 282 6.14 18.09 -6.48
N HIS A 283 5.90 17.09 -5.64
CA HIS A 283 6.77 15.91 -5.46
C HIS A 283 6.36 14.71 -6.34
N LEU A 284 5.27 14.81 -7.10
CA LEU A 284 4.73 13.70 -7.90
C LEU A 284 5.09 13.78 -9.39
N LEU A 285 5.95 14.72 -9.77
CA LEU A 285 6.20 15.05 -11.17
C LEU A 285 7.53 14.49 -11.70
N GLY A 286 8.09 13.47 -11.04
CA GLY A 286 9.26 12.74 -11.54
C GLY A 286 10.61 13.44 -11.36
N ASP A 287 10.61 14.65 -10.81
CA ASP A 287 11.77 15.50 -10.61
C ASP A 287 11.67 16.26 -9.28
N MET A 288 12.81 16.57 -8.66
CA MET A 288 12.88 17.27 -7.36
C MET A 288 12.21 18.67 -7.41
N TRP A 289 12.26 19.33 -8.57
CA TRP A 289 11.73 20.67 -8.79
C TRP A 289 10.51 20.67 -9.72
N ALA A 290 9.99 19.51 -10.12
CA ALA A 290 8.95 19.39 -11.13
C ALA A 290 9.25 20.16 -12.43
N GLN A 291 10.53 20.30 -12.79
CA GLN A 291 10.94 21.09 -13.97
C GLN A 291 10.88 20.28 -15.27
N SER A 292 10.98 18.96 -15.18
CA SER A 292 10.82 18.02 -16.29
C SER A 292 9.97 16.85 -15.79
N TRP A 293 9.07 16.36 -16.62
CA TRP A 293 8.08 15.34 -16.26
C TRP A 293 8.28 14.03 -17.06
N ASP A 294 9.42 13.89 -17.73
CA ASP A 294 9.76 12.74 -18.57
C ASP A 294 9.77 11.42 -17.81
N ASN A 295 10.15 11.44 -16.52
CA ASN A 295 10.09 10.28 -15.62
C ASN A 295 8.67 9.77 -15.31
N LEU A 296 7.62 10.47 -15.75
CA LEU A 296 6.22 10.04 -15.66
C LEU A 296 5.73 9.33 -16.93
N TYR A 297 6.57 9.21 -17.96
CA TYR A 297 6.16 8.73 -19.28
C TYR A 297 5.42 7.38 -19.23
N ASP A 298 5.85 6.47 -18.35
CA ASP A 298 5.22 5.16 -18.13
C ASP A 298 3.76 5.26 -17.66
N MET A 299 3.42 6.30 -16.90
CA MET A 299 2.06 6.53 -16.38
C MET A 299 1.16 7.30 -17.35
N VAL A 300 1.75 8.05 -18.28
CA VAL A 300 1.03 8.99 -19.16
C VAL A 300 1.07 8.59 -20.63
N VAL A 301 1.79 7.52 -21.00
CA VAL A 301 1.89 7.05 -22.38
C VAL A 301 0.50 6.75 -22.96
N PRO A 302 0.09 7.40 -24.07
CA PRO A 302 -1.24 7.22 -24.64
C PRO A 302 -1.47 5.85 -25.24
N PHE A 303 -0.45 5.30 -25.91
CA PHE A 303 -0.52 4.05 -26.66
C PHE A 303 0.57 3.07 -26.19
N PRO A 304 0.38 2.38 -25.05
CA PRO A 304 1.41 1.54 -24.43
C PRO A 304 1.78 0.28 -25.23
N ASN A 305 0.94 -0.14 -26.19
CA ASN A 305 1.21 -1.30 -27.03
C ASN A 305 2.21 -1.01 -28.17
N LYS A 306 2.65 0.24 -28.32
CA LYS A 306 3.68 0.65 -29.29
C LYS A 306 5.08 0.51 -28.69
N PRO A 307 6.15 0.39 -29.52
CA PRO A 307 7.52 0.33 -29.03
C PRO A 307 7.84 1.48 -28.07
N SER A 308 8.51 1.16 -26.96
CA SER A 308 9.00 2.18 -26.03
C SER A 308 10.02 3.08 -26.74
N LEU A 309 9.84 4.39 -26.57
CA LEU A 309 10.79 5.39 -27.05
C LEU A 309 11.90 5.67 -26.04
N ASP A 310 11.80 5.14 -24.82
CA ASP A 310 12.91 5.13 -23.86
C ASP A 310 13.83 3.95 -24.14
N VAL A 311 15.03 4.28 -24.65
CA VAL A 311 16.07 3.33 -25.05
C VAL A 311 17.06 3.00 -23.91
N THR A 312 16.81 3.47 -22.68
CA THR A 312 17.68 3.22 -21.52
C THR A 312 17.93 1.72 -21.31
N SER A 313 16.87 0.91 -21.36
CA SER A 313 16.99 -0.55 -21.21
C SER A 313 17.83 -1.19 -22.33
N THR A 314 17.72 -0.67 -23.56
CA THR A 314 18.52 -1.12 -24.71
C THR A 314 19.99 -0.73 -24.56
N MET A 315 20.30 0.49 -24.12
CA MET A 315 21.67 0.95 -23.85
C MET A 315 22.36 0.03 -22.84
N VAL A 316 21.68 -0.27 -21.73
CA VAL A 316 22.18 -1.19 -20.69
C VAL A 316 22.35 -2.60 -21.26
N LYS A 317 21.37 -3.14 -21.98
CA LYS A 317 21.44 -4.48 -22.59
C LYS A 317 22.59 -4.61 -23.61
N LYS A 318 22.90 -3.54 -24.34
CA LYS A 318 24.01 -3.48 -25.29
C LYS A 318 25.37 -3.18 -24.65
N GLY A 319 25.43 -2.99 -23.32
CA GLY A 319 26.67 -2.71 -22.61
C GLY A 319 27.26 -1.33 -22.92
N TRP A 320 26.41 -0.34 -23.22
CA TRP A 320 26.88 1.05 -23.38
C TRP A 320 27.55 1.52 -22.08
N ASN A 321 28.70 2.18 -22.23
CA ASN A 321 29.39 2.85 -21.12
C ASN A 321 29.41 4.36 -21.37
N ILE A 322 29.84 5.12 -20.35
CA ILE A 322 29.80 6.58 -20.38
C ILE A 322 30.69 7.13 -21.49
N THR A 323 31.89 6.59 -21.68
CA THR A 323 32.78 7.00 -22.79
C THR A 323 32.11 6.83 -24.16
N HIS A 324 31.38 5.73 -24.37
CA HIS A 324 30.67 5.49 -25.62
C HIS A 324 29.59 6.55 -25.88
N MET A 325 28.81 6.94 -24.85
CA MET A 325 27.82 8.02 -24.97
C MET A 325 28.46 9.33 -25.45
N PHE A 326 29.60 9.71 -24.88
CA PHE A 326 30.32 10.92 -25.30
C PHE A 326 30.89 10.81 -26.73
N ARG A 327 31.36 9.61 -27.13
CA ARG A 327 31.86 9.37 -28.49
C ARG A 327 30.76 9.42 -29.55
N VAL A 328 29.58 8.89 -29.23
CA VAL A 328 28.41 8.97 -30.13
C VAL A 328 28.03 10.43 -30.37
N ALA A 329 28.03 11.25 -29.32
CA ALA A 329 27.75 12.67 -29.46
C ALA A 329 28.85 13.42 -30.24
N GLU A 330 30.14 13.16 -29.98
CA GLU A 330 31.25 13.70 -30.79
C GLU A 330 31.10 13.35 -32.28
N GLU A 331 30.70 12.11 -32.58
CA GLU A 331 30.45 11.65 -33.94
C GLU A 331 29.30 12.44 -34.59
N PHE A 332 28.22 12.72 -33.86
CA PHE A 332 27.14 13.58 -34.37
C PHE A 332 27.67 14.96 -34.80
N PHE A 333 28.45 15.65 -33.96
CA PHE A 333 29.01 16.96 -34.31
C PHE A 333 29.94 16.89 -35.53
N THR A 334 30.82 15.89 -35.57
CA THR A 334 31.76 15.72 -36.70
C THR A 334 31.05 15.33 -38.00
N SER A 335 29.91 14.64 -37.94
CA SER A 335 29.06 14.36 -39.11
C SER A 335 28.54 15.64 -39.79
N LEU A 336 28.35 16.71 -39.01
CA LEU A 336 27.96 18.03 -39.53
C LEU A 336 29.15 18.82 -40.09
N GLY A 337 30.37 18.30 -40.02
CA GLY A 337 31.59 19.03 -40.37
C GLY A 337 32.00 20.07 -39.32
N LEU A 338 31.62 19.86 -38.06
CA LEU A 338 32.12 20.61 -36.91
C LEU A 338 33.41 19.96 -36.37
N LEU A 339 34.02 20.59 -35.36
CA LEU A 339 35.32 20.16 -34.84
C LEU A 339 35.17 18.94 -33.91
N PRO A 340 36.11 17.99 -33.91
CA PRO A 340 36.15 16.93 -32.91
C PRO A 340 36.55 17.49 -31.53
N MET A 341 36.31 16.73 -30.46
CA MET A 341 36.77 17.12 -29.13
C MET A 341 38.30 16.97 -29.03
N PRO A 342 39.02 17.95 -28.47
CA PRO A 342 40.49 17.93 -28.43
C PRO A 342 41.02 16.86 -27.46
N PRO A 343 42.31 16.45 -27.57
CA PRO A 343 42.91 15.48 -26.64
C PRO A 343 42.82 15.89 -25.16
N GLU A 344 42.95 17.18 -24.86
CA GLU A 344 42.84 17.76 -23.52
C GLU A 344 41.46 17.50 -22.91
N PHE A 345 40.39 17.54 -23.72
CA PHE A 345 39.02 17.25 -23.26
C PHE A 345 38.90 15.83 -22.73
N TRP A 346 39.36 14.84 -23.50
CA TRP A 346 39.26 13.43 -23.13
C TRP A 346 40.11 13.06 -21.93
N THR A 347 41.26 13.71 -21.77
CA THR A 347 42.22 13.39 -20.70
C THR A 347 41.91 14.06 -19.37
N ARG A 348 41.18 15.19 -19.37
CA ARG A 348 41.00 16.02 -18.17
C ARG A 348 39.55 16.20 -17.71
N SER A 349 38.56 15.78 -18.49
CA SER A 349 37.14 15.87 -18.11
C SER A 349 36.76 14.88 -16.99
N MET A 350 35.79 15.26 -16.17
CA MET A 350 35.17 14.37 -15.17
C MET A 350 33.84 13.88 -15.75
N LEU A 351 33.88 12.77 -16.49
CA LEU A 351 32.71 12.23 -17.19
C LEU A 351 31.89 11.25 -16.33
N GLU A 352 32.47 10.73 -15.23
CA GLU A 352 31.82 9.83 -14.29
C GLU A 352 32.00 10.36 -12.85
N LYS A 353 31.09 9.97 -11.95
CA LYS A 353 31.25 10.27 -10.52
C LYS A 353 32.40 9.45 -9.95
N PRO A 354 33.41 10.07 -9.30
CA PRO A 354 34.52 9.32 -8.69
C PRO A 354 34.04 8.33 -7.61
N THR A 355 34.60 7.12 -7.61
CA THR A 355 34.24 6.05 -6.66
C THR A 355 35.09 6.03 -5.38
N ASP A 356 36.06 6.94 -5.26
CA ASP A 356 36.97 7.04 -4.12
C ASP A 356 36.41 7.83 -2.93
N GLY A 357 35.13 8.25 -3.03
CA GLY A 357 34.41 8.93 -1.95
C GLY A 357 34.62 10.45 -1.87
N ARG A 358 35.41 11.04 -2.78
CA ARG A 358 35.56 12.50 -2.83
C ARG A 358 34.21 13.18 -3.11
N GLN A 359 34.00 14.35 -2.51
CA GLN A 359 32.80 15.15 -2.73
C GLN A 359 32.99 16.01 -3.99
N VAL A 360 31.99 16.04 -4.87
CA VAL A 360 32.04 16.78 -6.14
C VAL A 360 30.71 17.46 -6.42
N VAL A 361 30.74 18.50 -7.26
CA VAL A 361 29.52 19.11 -7.80
C VAL A 361 29.04 18.26 -8.99
N CYS A 362 28.01 17.43 -8.79
CA CYS A 362 27.51 16.53 -9.84
C CYS A 362 26.68 17.21 -10.93
N HIS A 363 26.17 18.42 -10.71
CA HIS A 363 25.43 19.15 -11.74
C HIS A 363 26.28 19.28 -13.00
N ALA A 364 25.73 18.87 -14.15
CA ALA A 364 26.44 18.89 -15.42
C ALA A 364 26.86 20.33 -15.77
N SER A 365 28.09 20.49 -16.24
CA SER A 365 28.56 21.76 -16.78
C SER A 365 29.75 21.58 -17.72
N ALA A 366 29.82 22.45 -18.73
CA ALA A 366 30.94 22.61 -19.65
C ALA A 366 31.82 23.82 -19.27
N TRP A 367 33.12 23.70 -19.52
CA TRP A 367 34.13 24.64 -19.02
C TRP A 367 35.10 25.07 -20.13
N ASP A 368 35.23 26.38 -20.33
CA ASP A 368 36.32 27.03 -21.09
C ASP A 368 37.37 27.55 -20.11
N PHE A 369 38.62 27.09 -20.26
CA PHE A 369 39.74 27.52 -19.43
C PHE A 369 40.44 28.77 -19.98
N TYR A 370 39.91 29.40 -21.02
CA TYR A 370 40.35 30.66 -21.63
C TYR A 370 41.76 30.64 -22.25
N ASN A 371 42.47 29.51 -22.20
CA ASN A 371 43.79 29.32 -22.82
C ASN A 371 43.72 28.79 -24.27
N ARG A 372 42.51 28.69 -24.84
CA ARG A 372 42.21 28.21 -26.21
C ARG A 372 42.53 26.73 -26.48
N LYS A 373 42.88 25.96 -25.45
CA LYS A 373 43.32 24.57 -25.57
C LYS A 373 42.51 23.62 -24.68
N ASP A 374 42.31 24.03 -23.43
CA ASP A 374 41.72 23.19 -22.40
C ASP A 374 40.22 23.49 -22.30
N PHE A 375 39.41 22.49 -22.65
CA PHE A 375 37.95 22.53 -22.60
C PHE A 375 37.49 21.23 -21.97
N ARG A 376 36.58 21.28 -20.99
CA ARG A 376 36.21 20.10 -20.20
C ARG A 376 34.71 20.03 -19.93
N ILE A 377 34.23 18.83 -19.63
CA ILE A 377 32.89 18.60 -19.05
C ILE A 377 33.05 17.99 -17.66
N LYS A 378 32.20 18.45 -16.72
CA LYS A 378 32.03 17.89 -15.39
C LYS A 378 30.60 17.37 -15.25
N GLN A 379 30.40 16.06 -15.35
CA GLN A 379 29.09 15.42 -15.28
C GLN A 379 29.18 14.07 -14.56
N CYS A 380 28.29 13.82 -13.59
CA CYS A 380 28.12 12.52 -12.96
C CYS A 380 27.25 11.61 -13.83
N THR A 381 27.75 11.26 -15.02
CA THR A 381 26.94 10.61 -16.07
C THR A 381 26.43 9.23 -15.65
N ARG A 382 25.20 8.89 -16.05
CA ARG A 382 24.60 7.56 -15.92
C ARG A 382 24.20 7.04 -17.30
N VAL A 383 24.11 5.72 -17.46
CA VAL A 383 23.73 5.09 -18.73
C VAL A 383 22.21 5.10 -18.89
N THR A 384 21.67 6.26 -19.28
CA THR A 384 20.23 6.48 -19.51
C THR A 384 20.00 7.39 -20.71
N MET A 385 18.79 7.35 -21.29
CA MET A 385 18.43 8.16 -22.44
C MET A 385 18.47 9.68 -22.13
N ASP A 386 18.00 10.10 -20.95
CA ASP A 386 18.05 11.51 -20.53
C ASP A 386 19.50 12.01 -20.46
N GLN A 387 20.39 11.19 -19.90
CA GLN A 387 21.80 11.54 -19.79
C GLN A 387 22.48 11.58 -21.16
N LEU A 388 22.05 10.76 -22.12
CA LEU A 388 22.53 10.88 -23.51
C LEU A 388 22.16 12.25 -24.11
N SER A 389 20.94 12.74 -23.85
CA SER A 389 20.56 14.11 -24.26
C SER A 389 21.39 15.17 -23.53
N THR A 390 21.61 15.05 -22.22
CA THR A 390 22.49 15.96 -21.45
C THR A 390 23.92 15.97 -21.99
N VAL A 391 24.45 14.81 -22.37
CA VAL A 391 25.79 14.69 -22.98
C VAL A 391 25.88 15.50 -24.28
N HIS A 392 24.85 15.47 -25.13
CA HIS A 392 24.78 16.32 -26.32
C HIS A 392 24.66 17.81 -25.98
N HIS A 393 23.87 18.15 -24.95
CA HIS A 393 23.74 19.52 -24.46
C HIS A 393 25.09 20.12 -24.06
N GLU A 394 25.81 19.44 -23.17
CA GLU A 394 27.10 19.93 -22.67
C GLU A 394 28.18 19.96 -23.75
N MET A 395 28.20 19.00 -24.69
CA MET A 395 29.12 19.08 -25.83
C MET A 395 28.76 20.19 -26.81
N GLY A 396 27.50 20.63 -26.88
CA GLY A 396 27.13 21.80 -27.65
C GLY A 396 27.81 23.07 -27.12
N HIS A 397 27.94 23.20 -25.80
CA HIS A 397 28.71 24.28 -25.18
C HIS A 397 30.20 24.18 -25.54
N VAL A 398 30.80 23.00 -25.42
CA VAL A 398 32.21 22.78 -25.81
C VAL A 398 32.42 23.12 -27.29
N GLN A 399 31.48 22.74 -28.15
CA GLN A 399 31.53 23.06 -29.57
C GLN A 399 31.45 24.57 -29.83
N TYR A 400 30.70 25.31 -29.02
CA TYR A 400 30.70 26.77 -29.05
C TYR A 400 32.08 27.33 -28.67
N TYR A 401 32.68 26.81 -27.58
CA TYR A 401 34.02 27.20 -27.11
C TYR A 401 35.09 27.03 -28.19
N LEU A 402 35.09 25.87 -28.83
CA LEU A 402 36.04 25.54 -29.89
C LEU A 402 35.96 26.49 -31.10
N GLN A 403 34.77 27.00 -31.41
CA GLN A 403 34.55 27.84 -32.60
C GLN A 403 34.95 29.31 -32.39
N TYR A 404 34.76 29.85 -31.18
CA TYR A 404 35.12 31.24 -30.88
C TYR A 404 36.44 31.41 -30.14
N LYS A 405 37.18 30.33 -29.86
CA LYS A 405 38.39 30.35 -29.00
C LYS A 405 39.45 31.38 -29.41
N ASP A 406 39.44 31.86 -30.65
CA ASP A 406 40.40 32.84 -31.16
C ASP A 406 39.89 34.29 -31.12
N GLN A 407 38.64 34.53 -30.72
CA GLN A 407 38.10 35.86 -30.44
C GLN A 407 38.80 36.50 -29.22
N PRO A 408 38.78 37.84 -29.07
CA PRO A 408 39.11 38.52 -27.83
C PRO A 408 38.42 37.87 -26.63
N VAL A 409 39.10 37.76 -25.49
CA VAL A 409 38.61 36.98 -24.34
C VAL A 409 37.25 37.47 -23.84
N SER A 410 37.02 38.79 -23.86
CA SER A 410 35.73 39.42 -23.51
C SER A 410 34.58 39.07 -24.45
N LEU A 411 34.86 38.52 -25.64
CA LEU A 411 33.87 38.15 -26.66
C LEU A 411 33.63 36.64 -26.77
N ARG A 412 34.32 35.83 -25.94
CA ARG A 412 34.18 34.37 -25.86
C ARG A 412 32.96 33.96 -25.04
N GLN A 413 31.79 34.38 -25.49
CA GLN A 413 30.50 34.01 -24.94
C GLN A 413 29.52 33.78 -26.09
N GLY A 414 28.35 33.18 -25.81
CA GLY A 414 27.28 33.15 -26.82
C GLY A 414 26.82 34.56 -27.18
N ALA A 415 26.24 34.72 -28.38
CA ALA A 415 25.69 36.01 -28.84
C ALA A 415 24.76 36.67 -27.80
N ASN A 416 23.98 35.83 -27.11
CA ASN A 416 23.47 36.07 -25.76
C ASN A 416 23.50 34.73 -24.98
N PRO A 417 23.24 34.70 -23.66
CA PRO A 417 23.27 33.46 -22.90
C PRO A 417 22.28 32.39 -23.38
N GLY A 418 21.12 32.78 -23.91
CA GLY A 418 20.12 31.85 -24.44
C GLY A 418 20.57 31.11 -25.71
N PHE A 419 21.42 31.73 -26.55
CA PHE A 419 22.07 31.03 -27.67
C PHE A 419 22.92 29.87 -27.16
N HIS A 420 23.69 30.11 -26.10
CA HIS A 420 24.64 29.13 -25.59
C HIS A 420 23.95 27.83 -25.16
N GLU A 421 22.83 27.96 -24.47
CA GLU A 421 21.94 26.86 -24.05
C GLU A 421 21.19 26.22 -25.24
N ALA A 422 20.75 27.03 -26.22
CA ALA A 422 19.97 26.53 -27.35
C ALA A 422 20.78 25.58 -28.25
N ILE A 423 22.07 25.87 -28.46
CA ILE A 423 22.92 25.03 -29.32
C ILE A 423 23.07 23.61 -28.78
N GLY A 424 23.22 23.46 -27.46
CA GLY A 424 23.25 22.14 -26.83
C GLY A 424 21.99 21.33 -27.09
N ASP A 425 20.83 21.98 -27.00
CA ASP A 425 19.52 21.32 -27.11
C ASP A 425 19.09 21.02 -28.55
N VAL A 426 19.46 21.85 -29.53
CA VAL A 426 19.08 21.68 -30.95
C VAL A 426 19.49 20.32 -31.48
N LEU A 427 20.66 19.83 -31.07
CA LEU A 427 21.17 18.54 -31.51
C LEU A 427 20.46 17.39 -30.82
N ALA A 428 20.18 17.52 -29.52
CA ALA A 428 19.41 16.53 -28.77
C ALA A 428 18.01 16.32 -29.38
N LEU A 429 17.39 17.35 -29.98
CA LEU A 429 16.13 17.19 -30.73
C LEU A 429 16.27 16.19 -31.89
N SER A 430 17.35 16.28 -32.69
CA SER A 430 17.58 15.35 -33.81
C SER A 430 17.94 13.94 -33.32
N VAL A 431 18.78 13.85 -32.29
CA VAL A 431 19.25 12.58 -31.71
C VAL A 431 18.13 11.78 -31.09
N SER A 432 17.14 12.46 -30.48
CA SER A 432 16.00 11.82 -29.83
C SER A 432 14.98 11.22 -30.81
N THR A 433 15.11 11.51 -32.11
CA THR A 433 14.14 11.01 -33.10
C THR A 433 14.22 9.50 -33.22
N PRO A 434 13.09 8.79 -33.40
CA PRO A 434 13.11 7.33 -33.61
C PRO A 434 13.98 6.90 -34.81
N GLU A 435 14.04 7.73 -35.85
CA GLU A 435 14.88 7.49 -37.02
C GLU A 435 16.37 7.53 -36.66
N HIS A 436 16.80 8.52 -35.88
CA HIS A 436 18.19 8.61 -35.45
C HIS A 436 18.56 7.49 -34.47
N LEU A 437 17.69 7.19 -33.49
CA LEU A 437 17.88 6.08 -32.54
C LEU A 437 18.02 4.73 -33.26
N TYR A 438 17.32 4.54 -34.38
CA TYR A 438 17.51 3.38 -35.25
C TYR A 438 18.87 3.38 -35.94
N LYS A 439 19.32 4.52 -36.51
CA LYS A 439 20.65 4.66 -37.16
C LYS A 439 21.81 4.31 -36.22
N ILE A 440 21.71 4.72 -34.94
CA ILE A 440 22.73 4.42 -33.92
C ILE A 440 22.51 3.07 -33.20
N GLY A 441 21.54 2.27 -33.67
CA GLY A 441 21.29 0.91 -33.21
C GLY A 441 20.68 0.80 -31.82
N LEU A 442 19.97 1.82 -31.32
CA LEU A 442 19.23 1.80 -30.05
C LEU A 442 17.76 1.43 -30.21
N LEU A 443 17.26 1.35 -31.45
CA LEU A 443 15.89 0.98 -31.79
C LEU A 443 15.92 -0.07 -32.92
N ASP A 444 15.15 -1.15 -32.80
CA ASP A 444 15.18 -2.27 -33.75
C ASP A 444 14.27 -2.06 -34.98
N ASN A 445 13.23 -1.22 -34.86
CA ASN A 445 12.30 -0.91 -35.95
C ASN A 445 11.73 0.51 -35.79
N VAL A 446 11.57 1.25 -36.89
CA VAL A 446 10.97 2.59 -36.89
C VAL A 446 9.49 2.48 -37.26
N SER A 447 8.59 2.68 -36.30
CA SER A 447 7.17 2.84 -36.59
C SER A 447 6.87 4.27 -37.02
N ASN A 448 6.28 4.42 -38.20
CA ASN A 448 5.89 5.72 -38.77
C ASN A 448 4.36 5.84 -38.82
N ASP A 449 3.73 5.79 -37.65
CA ASP A 449 2.28 5.91 -37.48
C ASP A 449 1.93 7.00 -36.47
N MET A 450 0.69 7.48 -36.55
CA MET A 450 0.20 8.59 -35.71
C MET A 450 0.30 8.28 -34.21
N GLU A 451 0.06 7.03 -33.79
CA GLU A 451 0.12 6.66 -32.36
C GLU A 451 1.56 6.77 -31.83
N SER A 452 2.54 6.35 -32.64
CA SER A 452 3.97 6.48 -32.34
C SER A 452 4.41 7.95 -32.32
N ASP A 453 3.92 8.77 -33.25
CA ASP A 453 4.20 10.21 -33.27
C ASP A 453 3.66 10.91 -32.02
N ILE A 454 2.44 10.58 -31.59
CA ILE A 454 1.84 11.13 -30.36
C ILE A 454 2.62 10.67 -29.13
N ASN A 455 3.01 9.40 -29.07
CA ASN A 455 3.85 8.87 -27.99
C ASN A 455 5.19 9.62 -27.90
N TYR A 456 5.84 9.90 -29.04
CA TYR A 456 7.10 10.66 -29.11
C TYR A 456 6.91 12.11 -28.68
N LEU A 457 5.95 12.79 -29.30
CA LEU A 457 5.68 14.19 -29.03
C LEU A 457 5.22 14.44 -27.60
N LEU A 458 4.47 13.51 -26.98
CA LEU A 458 4.14 13.61 -25.56
C LEU A 458 5.39 13.50 -24.69
N LYS A 459 6.28 12.52 -24.95
CA LYS A 459 7.56 12.40 -24.23
C LYS A 459 8.37 13.69 -24.34
N MET A 460 8.48 14.25 -25.55
CA MET A 460 9.15 15.53 -25.78
C MET A 460 8.44 16.70 -25.09
N ALA A 461 7.11 16.68 -24.98
CA ALA A 461 6.36 17.72 -24.29
C ALA A 461 6.56 17.68 -22.77
N LEU A 462 6.66 16.48 -22.18
CA LEU A 462 7.00 16.30 -20.76
C LEU A 462 8.39 16.86 -20.41
N GLU A 463 9.31 16.89 -21.37
CA GLU A 463 10.64 17.49 -21.19
C GLU A 463 10.64 18.99 -21.52
N LYS A 464 10.16 19.39 -22.70
CA LYS A 464 10.30 20.74 -23.22
C LYS A 464 9.17 21.68 -22.80
N ILE A 465 7.91 21.26 -22.93
CA ILE A 465 6.76 22.11 -22.60
C ILE A 465 6.59 22.26 -21.09
N ALA A 466 6.77 21.17 -20.32
CA ALA A 466 6.66 21.21 -18.87
C ALA A 466 7.68 22.15 -18.21
N PHE A 467 8.85 22.32 -18.83
CA PHE A 467 9.93 23.17 -18.33
C PHE A 467 9.66 24.66 -18.49
N LEU A 468 9.01 25.10 -19.58
CA LEU A 468 8.81 26.51 -19.91
C LEU A 468 8.31 27.40 -18.75
N PRO A 469 7.24 27.04 -18.01
CA PRO A 469 6.82 27.83 -16.85
C PRO A 469 7.90 27.91 -15.76
N PHE A 470 8.66 26.84 -15.52
CA PHE A 470 9.76 26.87 -14.56
C PHE A 470 10.92 27.73 -15.04
N GLY A 471 11.35 27.56 -16.30
CA GLY A 471 12.36 28.38 -16.97
C GLY A 471 12.07 29.87 -16.87
N TYR A 472 10.78 30.24 -16.96
CA TYR A 472 10.36 31.63 -16.89
C TYR A 472 10.29 32.18 -15.45
N LEU A 473 9.69 31.42 -14.52
CA LEU A 473 9.37 31.93 -13.18
C LEU A 473 10.59 32.12 -12.27
N VAL A 474 11.68 31.36 -12.47
CA VAL A 474 12.83 31.38 -11.55
C VAL A 474 13.50 32.75 -11.53
N ASP A 475 13.75 33.33 -12.71
CA ASP A 475 14.36 34.65 -12.78
C ASP A 475 13.34 35.78 -12.56
N GLN A 476 12.04 35.58 -12.83
CA GLN A 476 11.02 36.53 -12.33
C GLN A 476 11.09 36.69 -10.81
N TRP A 477 11.21 35.57 -10.08
CA TRP A 477 11.40 35.57 -8.64
C TRP A 477 12.71 36.26 -8.25
N ARG A 478 13.85 35.91 -8.87
CA ARG A 478 15.16 36.50 -8.55
C ARG A 478 15.24 37.99 -8.88
N TRP A 479 14.65 38.44 -9.99
CA TRP A 479 14.54 39.86 -10.32
C TRP A 479 13.68 40.60 -9.30
N GLY A 480 12.61 39.98 -8.78
CA GLY A 480 11.84 40.51 -7.66
C GLY A 480 12.67 40.66 -6.38
N VAL A 481 13.54 39.69 -6.09
CA VAL A 481 14.47 39.73 -4.95
C VAL A 481 15.52 40.83 -5.12
N PHE A 482 16.21 40.88 -6.26
CA PHE A 482 17.24 41.91 -6.52
C PHE A 482 16.67 43.32 -6.53
N SER A 483 15.46 43.52 -7.09
CA SER A 483 14.82 44.83 -7.10
C SER A 483 14.22 45.22 -5.73
N GLY A 484 14.20 44.32 -4.75
CA GLY A 484 13.57 44.52 -3.44
C GLY A 484 12.04 44.40 -3.42
N ARG A 485 11.40 44.04 -4.54
CA ARG A 485 9.94 43.76 -4.60
C ARG A 485 9.56 42.53 -3.76
N THR A 486 10.46 41.56 -3.69
CA THR A 486 10.36 40.35 -2.88
C THR A 486 11.37 40.45 -1.73
N PRO A 487 10.99 41.03 -0.58
CA PRO A 487 11.88 41.11 0.58
C PRO A 487 12.10 39.72 1.21
N PRO A 488 13.13 39.56 2.08
CA PRO A 488 13.42 38.29 2.75
C PRO A 488 12.26 37.64 3.51
N SER A 489 11.31 38.45 3.99
CA SER A 489 10.07 38.02 4.64
C SER A 489 9.02 37.47 3.70
N ARG A 490 9.26 37.47 2.38
CA ARG A 490 8.37 36.96 1.34
C ARG A 490 9.08 36.05 0.33
N TYR A 491 10.33 35.66 0.61
CA TYR A 491 11.10 34.81 -0.31
C TYR A 491 10.33 33.55 -0.66
N ASN A 492 9.78 32.86 0.34
CA ASN A 492 9.09 31.61 0.10
C ASN A 492 7.65 31.80 -0.38
N PHE A 493 6.97 32.83 0.13
CA PHE A 493 5.62 33.20 -0.31
C PHE A 493 5.57 33.55 -1.80
N ASP A 494 6.44 34.45 -2.26
CA ASP A 494 6.47 34.86 -3.67
C ASP A 494 6.96 33.73 -4.58
N TRP A 495 7.86 32.87 -4.08
CA TRP A 495 8.26 31.65 -4.78
C TRP A 495 7.06 30.74 -5.04
N TRP A 496 6.28 30.40 -4.01
CA TRP A 496 5.12 29.53 -4.17
C TRP A 496 3.96 30.19 -4.92
N TYR A 497 3.81 31.51 -4.83
CA TYR A 497 2.90 32.26 -5.69
C TYR A 497 3.25 32.03 -7.16
N LEU A 498 4.51 32.22 -7.56
CA LEU A 498 4.95 32.04 -8.94
C LEU A 498 4.90 30.57 -9.38
N ARG A 499 5.30 29.63 -8.52
CA ARG A 499 5.21 28.18 -8.79
C ARG A 499 3.75 27.74 -9.02
N THR A 500 2.81 28.27 -8.25
CA THR A 500 1.37 28.01 -8.45
C THR A 500 0.85 28.74 -9.69
N LYS A 501 1.23 30.01 -9.91
CA LYS A 501 0.76 30.84 -11.04
C LYS A 501 1.15 30.24 -12.39
N TYR A 502 2.39 29.81 -12.56
CA TYR A 502 2.89 29.39 -13.86
C TYR A 502 2.85 27.88 -14.05
N GLN A 503 3.26 27.08 -13.06
CA GLN A 503 3.25 25.62 -13.22
C GLN A 503 1.96 24.96 -12.73
N GLY A 504 1.14 25.64 -11.92
CA GLY A 504 -0.04 24.99 -11.35
C GLY A 504 0.30 23.83 -10.44
N ILE A 505 1.33 24.01 -9.61
CA ILE A 505 1.74 23.05 -8.60
C ILE A 505 1.65 23.65 -7.21
N CYS A 506 1.50 22.80 -6.20
CA CYS A 506 1.47 23.20 -4.80
C CYS A 506 2.52 22.45 -3.97
N ALA A 507 2.97 23.10 -2.89
CA ALA A 507 3.79 22.43 -1.89
C ALA A 507 2.97 21.29 -1.26
N PRO A 508 3.51 20.06 -1.19
CA PRO A 508 2.77 18.92 -0.66
C PRO A 508 2.70 18.88 0.87
N ILE A 509 3.46 19.76 1.52
CA ILE A 509 3.41 20.04 2.95
C ILE A 509 3.46 21.55 3.17
N ALA A 510 2.91 22.02 4.30
CA ALA A 510 2.89 23.43 4.62
C ALA A 510 4.31 24.03 4.64
N ARG A 511 4.48 25.18 3.98
CA ARG A 511 5.74 25.95 3.94
C ARG A 511 5.52 27.33 4.56
N ASN A 512 6.56 27.86 5.17
CA ASN A 512 6.56 29.19 5.80
C ASN A 512 7.88 29.92 5.48
N GLU A 513 8.06 31.12 6.04
CA GLU A 513 9.25 31.94 5.79
C GLU A 513 10.51 31.51 6.58
N THR A 514 10.47 30.46 7.38
CA THR A 514 11.72 29.80 7.81
C THR A 514 12.35 29.05 6.63
N HIS A 515 11.52 28.53 5.73
CA HIS A 515 11.95 27.81 4.54
C HIS A 515 12.41 28.78 3.45
N PHE A 516 13.26 28.26 2.55
CA PHE A 516 13.74 28.97 1.38
C PHE A 516 13.85 27.99 0.21
N ASP A 517 12.68 27.64 -0.33
CA ASP A 517 12.55 26.54 -1.29
C ASP A 517 13.22 26.87 -2.64
N ALA A 518 13.30 28.14 -3.01
CA ALA A 518 14.09 28.59 -4.16
C ALA A 518 15.59 28.24 -4.00
N GLY A 519 16.13 28.30 -2.79
CA GLY A 519 17.53 27.93 -2.49
C GLY A 519 17.83 26.45 -2.72
N ALA A 520 16.82 25.58 -2.74
CA ALA A 520 16.97 24.15 -3.00
C ALA A 520 17.15 23.81 -4.49
N LYS A 521 17.16 24.81 -5.39
CA LYS A 521 17.49 24.67 -6.83
C LYS A 521 18.90 25.20 -7.12
N PHE A 522 19.77 24.37 -7.69
CA PHE A 522 21.21 24.61 -7.92
C PHE A 522 21.58 26.04 -8.33
N HIS A 523 20.91 26.57 -9.35
CA HIS A 523 21.21 27.87 -9.95
C HIS A 523 21.05 29.07 -9.01
N VAL A 524 20.25 28.93 -7.95
CA VAL A 524 20.02 30.00 -6.97
C VAL A 524 21.25 30.19 -6.07
N PRO A 525 21.70 29.21 -5.26
CA PRO A 525 22.91 29.34 -4.45
C PRO A 525 24.20 29.44 -5.29
N ASN A 526 24.23 28.88 -6.51
CA ASN A 526 25.37 29.00 -7.42
C ASN A 526 25.29 30.23 -8.35
N VAL A 527 24.32 31.12 -8.12
CA VAL A 527 24.23 32.44 -8.76
C VAL A 527 24.33 32.38 -10.30
N THR A 528 23.69 31.38 -10.90
CA THR A 528 23.65 31.22 -12.36
C THR A 528 22.31 31.75 -12.88
N PRO A 529 22.26 32.78 -13.74
CA PRO A 529 21.01 33.32 -14.31
C PRO A 529 20.19 32.26 -15.04
N TYR A 530 18.87 32.23 -14.85
CA TYR A 530 18.01 31.12 -15.30
C TYR A 530 17.21 31.43 -16.58
N ILE A 531 16.96 32.69 -16.90
CA ILE A 531 16.13 33.08 -18.05
C ILE A 531 16.70 32.58 -19.39
N ARG A 532 18.03 32.32 -19.42
CA ARG A 532 18.72 31.68 -20.54
C ARG A 532 18.04 30.39 -21.00
N TYR A 533 17.50 29.60 -20.06
CA TYR A 533 16.87 28.33 -20.38
C TYR A 533 15.51 28.54 -21.06
N PHE A 534 14.68 29.48 -20.58
CA PHE A 534 13.43 29.82 -21.25
C PHE A 534 13.65 30.32 -22.67
N VAL A 535 14.61 31.25 -22.85
CA VAL A 535 14.99 31.76 -24.18
C VAL A 535 15.46 30.61 -25.06
N SER A 536 16.30 29.72 -24.53
CA SER A 536 16.81 28.59 -25.30
C SER A 536 15.76 27.56 -25.70
N PHE A 537 14.72 27.37 -24.88
CA PHE A 537 13.63 26.44 -25.17
C PHE A 537 12.72 26.97 -26.27
N VAL A 538 12.68 28.28 -26.51
CA VAL A 538 12.05 28.87 -27.70
C VAL A 538 13.02 28.80 -28.89
N LEU A 539 14.24 29.28 -28.67
CA LEU A 539 15.25 29.48 -29.71
C LEU A 539 15.71 28.18 -30.36
N GLN A 540 15.78 27.07 -29.61
CA GLN A 540 16.17 25.77 -30.16
C GLN A 540 15.24 25.28 -31.28
N PHE A 541 13.94 25.59 -31.23
CA PHE A 541 13.02 25.20 -32.29
C PHE A 541 13.14 26.13 -33.51
N GLN A 542 13.49 27.40 -33.32
CA GLN A 542 13.80 28.30 -34.43
C GLN A 542 15.06 27.82 -35.18
N PHE A 543 16.11 27.46 -34.45
CA PHE A 543 17.31 26.85 -35.02
C PHE A 543 17.01 25.51 -35.69
N HIS A 544 16.31 24.61 -35.01
CA HIS A 544 15.99 23.30 -35.56
C HIS A 544 15.20 23.44 -36.87
N GLN A 545 14.18 24.29 -36.93
CA GLN A 545 13.43 24.54 -38.16
C GLN A 545 14.33 25.05 -39.30
N ALA A 546 15.21 26.02 -39.02
CA ALA A 546 16.10 26.57 -40.03
C ALA A 546 17.15 25.56 -40.52
N LEU A 547 17.73 24.78 -39.61
CA LEU A 547 18.72 23.75 -39.93
C LEU A 547 18.10 22.57 -40.67
N CYS A 548 16.88 22.17 -40.32
CA CYS A 548 16.13 21.14 -41.04
C CYS A 548 15.82 21.55 -42.47
N LYS A 549 15.44 22.83 -42.67
CA LYS A 549 15.24 23.40 -44.00
C LYS A 549 16.55 23.38 -44.80
N GLU A 550 17.68 23.74 -44.17
CA GLU A 550 19.00 23.69 -44.80
C GLU A 550 19.45 22.25 -45.12
N ALA A 551 19.07 21.28 -44.28
CA ALA A 551 19.30 19.86 -44.53
C ALA A 551 18.37 19.26 -45.61
N GLY A 552 17.47 20.05 -46.18
CA GLY A 552 16.55 19.62 -47.24
C GLY A 552 15.33 18.83 -46.75
N HIS A 553 15.04 18.81 -45.44
CA HIS A 553 13.90 18.10 -44.86
C HIS A 553 12.56 18.67 -45.36
N GLN A 554 11.67 17.79 -45.84
CA GLN A 554 10.33 18.16 -46.33
C GLN A 554 9.18 17.63 -45.46
N GLY A 555 9.49 16.79 -44.46
CA GLY A 555 8.49 16.14 -43.60
C GLY A 555 8.05 17.00 -42.40
N PRO A 556 7.26 16.43 -41.48
CA PRO A 556 6.95 17.06 -40.20
C PRO A 556 8.22 17.46 -39.45
N LEU A 557 8.22 18.64 -38.83
CA LEU A 557 9.42 19.18 -38.19
C LEU A 557 9.99 18.24 -37.11
N HIS A 558 9.13 17.59 -36.32
CA HIS A 558 9.53 16.66 -35.25
C HIS A 558 10.15 15.34 -35.73
N LYS A 559 10.20 15.11 -37.04
CA LYS A 559 10.88 13.95 -37.64
C LYS A 559 12.21 14.31 -38.29
N CYS A 560 12.60 15.58 -38.22
CA CYS A 560 13.84 16.01 -38.81
C CYS A 560 15.05 15.48 -38.04
N ASP A 561 15.99 14.89 -38.77
CA ASP A 561 17.32 14.55 -38.29
C ASP A 561 18.36 15.26 -39.17
N ILE A 562 19.13 16.17 -38.59
CA ILE A 562 20.16 16.93 -39.33
C ILE A 562 21.48 16.17 -39.46
N TYR A 563 21.60 14.97 -38.89
CA TYR A 563 22.80 14.13 -38.94
C TYR A 563 23.35 14.00 -40.37
N GLN A 564 24.68 14.12 -40.51
CA GLN A 564 25.40 14.12 -41.80
C GLN A 564 25.10 15.30 -42.76
N SER A 565 24.30 16.29 -42.37
CA SER A 565 24.09 17.51 -43.17
C SER A 565 25.20 18.54 -42.93
N THR A 566 26.23 18.50 -43.77
CA THR A 566 27.33 19.47 -43.74
C THR A 566 26.89 20.90 -44.06
N GLN A 567 25.79 21.08 -44.79
CA GLN A 567 25.21 22.40 -45.07
C GLN A 567 24.60 23.02 -43.81
N ALA A 568 23.78 22.24 -43.07
CA ALA A 568 23.25 22.64 -41.78
C ALA A 568 24.40 22.92 -40.79
N GLY A 569 25.42 22.06 -40.76
CA GLY A 569 26.61 22.26 -39.93
C GLY A 569 27.40 23.52 -40.27
N ALA A 570 27.56 23.87 -41.54
CA ALA A 570 28.22 25.11 -41.96
C ALA A 570 27.46 26.36 -41.49
N LYS A 571 26.14 26.33 -41.57
CA LYS A 571 25.26 27.41 -41.10
C LYS A 571 25.32 27.58 -39.58
N LEU A 572 25.28 26.45 -38.85
CA LEU A 572 25.47 26.43 -37.40
C LEU A 572 26.85 26.98 -37.02
N ARG A 573 27.91 26.54 -37.70
CA ARG A 573 29.30 26.99 -37.45
C ARG A 573 29.44 28.51 -37.53
N GLU A 574 28.81 29.16 -38.51
CA GLU A 574 28.90 30.61 -38.67
C GLU A 574 28.31 31.36 -37.47
N ALA A 575 27.17 30.89 -36.95
CA ALA A 575 26.58 31.42 -35.73
C ALA A 575 27.50 31.24 -34.51
N LEU A 576 28.15 30.07 -34.38
CA LEU A 576 29.05 29.77 -33.25
C LEU A 576 30.34 30.62 -33.26
N ARG A 577 30.94 30.85 -34.43
CA ARG A 577 32.21 31.60 -34.57
C ARG A 577 32.08 33.08 -34.20
N SER A 578 30.87 33.62 -34.28
CA SER A 578 30.59 35.01 -33.96
C SER A 578 30.80 35.33 -32.48
N GLY A 579 30.66 34.36 -31.58
CA GLY A 579 30.67 34.62 -30.14
C GLY A 579 29.69 35.75 -29.77
N SER A 580 30.13 36.70 -28.94
CA SER A 580 29.39 37.93 -28.64
C SER A 580 29.94 39.17 -29.37
N SER A 581 30.67 38.98 -30.48
CA SER A 581 31.27 40.08 -31.26
C SER A 581 30.24 40.98 -31.96
N ARG A 582 29.01 40.49 -32.15
CA ARG A 582 27.91 41.17 -32.84
C ARG A 582 26.61 41.11 -32.03
N PRO A 583 25.65 42.02 -32.26
CA PRO A 583 24.32 41.92 -31.66
C PRO A 583 23.67 40.57 -31.97
N TRP A 584 23.03 39.95 -30.98
CA TRP A 584 22.44 38.61 -31.15
C TRP A 584 21.32 38.58 -32.19
N GLN A 585 20.60 39.70 -32.37
CA GLN A 585 19.55 39.86 -33.37
C GLN A 585 20.10 39.72 -34.78
N GLU A 586 21.29 40.28 -35.05
CA GLU A 586 21.97 40.16 -36.35
C GLU A 586 22.46 38.73 -36.59
N VAL A 587 23.09 38.13 -35.57
CA VAL A 587 23.56 36.74 -35.64
C VAL A 587 22.38 35.80 -35.89
N LEU A 588 21.23 36.04 -35.22
CA LEU A 588 20.00 35.28 -35.46
C LEU A 588 19.48 35.48 -36.88
N LYS A 589 19.49 36.73 -37.38
CA LYS A 589 18.97 37.07 -38.70
C LYS A 589 19.75 36.35 -39.79
N GLU A 590 21.07 36.30 -39.66
CA GLU A 590 21.94 35.59 -40.60
C GLU A 590 21.82 34.07 -40.46
N ALA A 591 21.76 33.56 -39.24
CA ALA A 591 21.69 32.12 -39.00
C ALA A 591 20.35 31.51 -39.39
N ILE A 592 19.22 32.19 -39.17
CA ILE A 592 17.88 31.61 -39.34
C ILE A 592 16.87 32.50 -40.08
N GLY A 593 17.23 33.73 -40.46
CA GLY A 593 16.35 34.64 -41.18
C GLY A 593 15.40 35.48 -40.31
N SER A 594 15.51 35.40 -38.97
CA SER A 594 14.73 36.18 -38.00
C SER A 594 15.65 36.97 -37.06
N ASP A 595 15.28 38.19 -36.70
CA ASP A 595 15.97 39.04 -35.71
C ASP A 595 15.29 39.03 -34.33
N THR A 596 14.21 38.27 -34.17
CA THR A 596 13.43 38.18 -32.93
C THR A 596 13.22 36.73 -32.47
N LEU A 597 12.96 36.56 -31.16
CA LEU A 597 12.49 35.30 -30.59
C LEU A 597 11.04 35.02 -31.01
N ASP A 598 10.77 33.79 -31.42
CA ASP A 598 9.45 33.38 -31.95
C ASP A 598 9.07 31.99 -31.45
N ALA A 599 7.89 31.86 -30.83
CA ALA A 599 7.35 30.60 -30.33
C ALA A 599 6.71 29.74 -31.44
N GLN A 600 6.45 30.28 -32.63
CA GLN A 600 5.74 29.57 -33.70
C GLN A 600 6.45 28.28 -34.13
N PRO A 601 7.79 28.20 -34.26
CA PRO A 601 8.46 26.94 -34.61
C PRO A 601 8.30 25.85 -33.54
N LEU A 602 8.28 26.22 -32.25
CA LEU A 602 7.97 25.31 -31.14
C LEU A 602 6.53 24.80 -31.25
N LEU A 603 5.57 25.70 -31.47
CA LEU A 603 4.16 25.33 -31.62
C LEU A 603 3.93 24.42 -32.84
N ASN A 604 4.64 24.65 -33.94
CA ASN A 604 4.60 23.81 -35.14
C ASN A 604 5.15 22.41 -34.86
N TYR A 605 6.24 22.30 -34.09
CA TYR A 605 6.82 21.01 -33.69
C TYR A 605 5.79 20.16 -32.93
N PHE A 606 5.12 20.75 -31.94
CA PHE A 606 4.18 20.07 -31.05
C PHE A 606 2.72 20.06 -31.53
N GLN A 607 2.43 20.59 -32.72
CA GLN A 607 1.05 20.73 -33.21
C GLN A 607 0.24 19.40 -33.14
N PRO A 608 0.78 18.23 -33.54
CA PRO A 608 0.00 16.99 -33.50
C PRO A 608 -0.43 16.60 -32.08
N VAL A 609 0.49 16.64 -31.11
CA VAL A 609 0.17 16.30 -29.70
C VAL A 609 -0.67 17.38 -29.03
N SER A 610 -0.49 18.66 -29.40
CA SER A 610 -1.31 19.76 -28.90
C SER A 610 -2.79 19.54 -29.23
N ARG A 611 -3.09 19.23 -30.50
CA ARG A 611 -4.46 18.91 -30.94
C ARG A 611 -5.00 17.67 -30.23
N TRP A 612 -4.19 16.61 -30.15
CA TRP A 612 -4.58 15.37 -29.49
C TRP A 612 -4.90 15.58 -28.00
N LEU A 613 -4.07 16.32 -27.26
CA LEU A 613 -4.30 16.63 -25.84
C LEU A 613 -5.59 17.42 -25.64
N GLN A 614 -5.86 18.42 -26.50
CA GLN A 614 -7.11 19.19 -26.46
C GLN A 614 -8.33 18.29 -26.63
N GLU A 615 -8.30 17.37 -27.60
CA GLU A 615 -9.38 16.40 -27.81
C GLU A 615 -9.56 15.46 -26.61
N GLN A 616 -8.47 14.93 -26.04
CA GLN A 616 -8.55 14.04 -24.87
C GLN A 616 -9.12 14.76 -23.65
N ASN A 617 -8.64 15.97 -23.37
CA ASN A 617 -9.10 16.76 -22.23
C ASN A 617 -10.58 17.14 -22.37
N GLN A 618 -11.03 17.46 -23.59
CA GLN A 618 -12.45 17.71 -23.86
C GLN A 618 -13.30 16.45 -23.66
N ARG A 619 -12.86 15.28 -24.17
CA ARG A 619 -13.56 14.00 -24.01
C ARG A 619 -13.67 13.58 -22.54
N ASN A 620 -12.64 13.84 -21.75
CA ASN A 620 -12.59 13.50 -20.33
C ASN A 620 -13.27 14.57 -19.43
N GLY A 621 -13.74 15.68 -20.00
CA GLY A 621 -14.37 16.77 -19.26
C GLY A 621 -13.41 17.47 -18.29
N GLU A 622 -12.13 17.60 -18.66
CA GLU A 622 -11.12 18.22 -17.80
C GLU A 622 -11.30 19.74 -17.67
N VAL A 623 -11.02 20.26 -16.48
CA VAL A 623 -10.87 21.69 -16.25
C VAL A 623 -9.44 22.10 -16.60
N LEU A 624 -9.25 22.95 -17.60
CA LEU A 624 -7.92 23.51 -17.87
C LEU A 624 -7.55 24.54 -16.79
N GLY A 625 -6.31 24.47 -16.32
CA GLY A 625 -5.84 25.26 -15.17
C GLY A 625 -6.26 24.67 -13.82
N TRP A 626 -6.12 25.46 -12.77
CA TRP A 626 -6.28 25.05 -11.38
C TRP A 626 -7.07 26.10 -10.58
N PRO A 627 -8.38 26.28 -10.86
CA PRO A 627 -9.20 27.28 -10.18
C PRO A 627 -9.24 27.08 -8.65
N GLU A 628 -9.05 25.86 -8.16
CA GLU A 628 -8.94 25.56 -6.73
C GLU A 628 -7.50 25.76 -6.22
N TYR A 629 -6.92 26.94 -6.48
CA TYR A 629 -5.50 27.26 -6.21
C TYR A 629 -5.09 27.18 -4.73
N GLN A 630 -6.07 27.24 -3.81
CA GLN A 630 -5.85 27.09 -2.36
C GLN A 630 -5.73 25.63 -1.93
N TRP A 631 -6.15 24.67 -2.76
CA TRP A 631 -6.11 23.25 -2.42
C TRP A 631 -4.68 22.78 -2.13
N ARG A 632 -4.53 21.96 -1.09
CA ARG A 632 -3.28 21.29 -0.71
C ARG A 632 -3.61 19.83 -0.38
N PRO A 633 -2.74 18.87 -0.72
CA PRO A 633 -2.98 17.48 -0.36
C PRO A 633 -2.84 17.28 1.16
N PRO A 634 -3.54 16.30 1.75
CA PRO A 634 -3.37 15.95 3.15
C PRO A 634 -2.02 15.24 3.38
N VAL A 635 -1.45 15.43 4.57
CA VAL A 635 -0.29 14.64 5.02
C VAL A 635 -0.74 13.19 5.28
N PRO A 636 0.04 12.16 4.89
CA PRO A 636 -0.28 10.76 5.23
C PRO A 636 -0.34 10.56 6.75
N HIS A 637 -1.26 9.72 7.25
CA HIS A 637 -1.59 9.63 8.68
C HIS A 637 -0.39 9.30 9.59
N ASN A 638 0.49 8.40 9.14
CA ASN A 638 1.66 7.93 9.90
C ASN A 638 2.97 8.49 9.35
N TYR A 639 2.92 9.65 8.69
CA TYR A 639 4.12 10.31 8.19
C TYR A 639 4.86 11.03 9.33
N PRO A 640 6.19 10.89 9.47
CA PRO A 640 7.12 10.18 8.58
C PRO A 640 7.50 8.75 9.03
N GLN A 641 6.82 8.17 10.02
CA GLN A 641 7.21 6.88 10.63
C GLN A 641 7.12 5.69 9.66
N ASP A 642 6.15 5.71 8.75
CA ASP A 642 5.81 4.56 7.89
C ASP A 642 6.36 4.66 6.45
N ILE A 643 7.33 5.53 6.18
CA ILE A 643 7.92 5.68 4.83
C ILE A 643 8.59 4.39 4.32
N GLY A 644 8.85 3.41 5.20
CA GLY A 644 9.38 2.09 4.84
C GLY A 644 8.32 1.08 4.40
N LEU A 645 7.03 1.39 4.50
CA LEU A 645 5.94 0.50 4.09
C LEU A 645 5.62 0.66 2.59
N VAL A 646 5.23 -0.45 1.96
CA VAL A 646 4.80 -0.50 0.56
C VAL A 646 3.37 0.01 0.45
N THR A 647 3.18 1.11 -0.27
CA THR A 647 1.85 1.71 -0.52
C THR A 647 1.32 1.42 -1.93
N ASP A 648 2.06 0.66 -2.74
CA ASP A 648 1.65 0.33 -4.10
C ASP A 648 0.67 -0.84 -4.15
N GLU A 649 -0.58 -0.53 -4.45
CA GLU A 649 -1.65 -1.51 -4.61
C GLU A 649 -1.39 -2.53 -5.75
N VAL A 650 -0.64 -2.14 -6.80
CA VAL A 650 -0.25 -3.06 -7.87
C VAL A 650 0.69 -4.13 -7.35
N GLU A 651 1.60 -3.75 -6.46
CA GLU A 651 2.52 -4.70 -5.83
C GLU A 651 1.79 -5.58 -4.82
N ALA A 652 0.83 -5.02 -4.08
CA ALA A 652 -0.04 -5.80 -3.21
C ALA A 652 -0.87 -6.84 -3.98
N ARG A 653 -1.34 -6.50 -5.19
CA ARG A 653 -2.05 -7.45 -6.06
C ARG A 653 -1.16 -8.64 -6.44
N LYS A 654 0.07 -8.39 -6.90
CA LYS A 654 1.02 -9.48 -7.22
C LYS A 654 1.35 -10.32 -5.99
N PHE A 655 1.50 -9.68 -4.84
CA PHE A 655 1.72 -10.37 -3.56
C PHE A 655 0.56 -11.34 -3.25
N VAL A 656 -0.69 -10.87 -3.35
CA VAL A 656 -1.87 -11.70 -3.09
C VAL A 656 -1.99 -12.84 -4.10
N GLU A 657 -1.68 -12.62 -5.39
CA GLU A 657 -1.66 -13.66 -6.42
C GLU A 657 -0.64 -14.77 -6.11
N GLU A 658 0.58 -14.41 -5.67
CA GLU A 658 1.58 -15.39 -5.27
C GLU A 658 1.21 -16.10 -3.95
N TYR A 659 0.61 -15.39 -2.98
CA TYR A 659 0.08 -15.99 -1.76
C TYR A 659 -0.96 -17.06 -2.11
N ASP A 660 -1.94 -16.74 -2.95
CA ASP A 660 -3.03 -17.65 -3.31
C ASP A 660 -2.49 -18.93 -3.95
N ARG A 661 -1.63 -18.79 -4.96
CA ARG A 661 -1.01 -19.91 -5.68
C ARG A 661 -0.22 -20.85 -4.76
N ARG A 662 0.48 -20.31 -3.76
CA ARG A 662 1.27 -21.09 -2.80
C ARG A 662 0.40 -21.74 -1.73
N SER A 663 -0.59 -21.00 -1.22
CA SER A 663 -1.51 -21.48 -0.18
C SER A 663 -2.32 -22.68 -0.66
N GLN A 664 -2.79 -22.69 -1.92
CA GLN A 664 -3.51 -23.84 -2.48
C GLN A 664 -2.74 -25.16 -2.35
N VAL A 665 -1.41 -25.14 -2.55
CA VAL A 665 -0.57 -26.34 -2.45
C VAL A 665 -0.36 -26.73 -0.99
N ILE A 666 0.07 -25.78 -0.15
CA ILE A 666 0.45 -26.05 1.24
C ILE A 666 -0.77 -26.46 2.07
N TRP A 667 -1.92 -25.82 1.85
CA TRP A 667 -3.16 -26.13 2.57
C TRP A 667 -3.75 -27.47 2.11
N ASN A 668 -3.61 -27.83 0.82
CA ASN A 668 -3.99 -29.16 0.35
C ASN A 668 -3.16 -30.28 1.01
N GLU A 669 -1.84 -30.12 1.07
CA GLU A 669 -0.96 -31.10 1.73
C GLU A 669 -1.26 -31.26 3.22
N TYR A 670 -1.59 -30.14 3.89
CA TYR A 670 -2.05 -30.17 5.28
C TYR A 670 -3.39 -30.88 5.42
N ALA A 671 -4.38 -30.56 4.57
CA ALA A 671 -5.69 -31.18 4.59
C ALA A 671 -5.60 -32.70 4.38
N GLU A 672 -4.76 -33.18 3.46
CA GLU A 672 -4.51 -34.62 3.26
C GLU A 672 -3.87 -35.29 4.48
N ALA A 673 -2.86 -34.67 5.09
CA ALA A 673 -2.25 -35.21 6.30
C ALA A 673 -3.24 -35.27 7.47
N ASN A 674 -4.06 -34.23 7.63
CA ASN A 674 -5.07 -34.16 8.68
C ASN A 674 -6.20 -35.16 8.46
N TRP A 675 -6.64 -35.33 7.21
CA TRP A 675 -7.60 -36.35 6.82
C TRP A 675 -7.09 -37.77 7.13
N ASN A 676 -5.85 -38.08 6.75
CA ASN A 676 -5.24 -39.39 6.99
C ASN A 676 -5.13 -39.70 8.49
N TYR A 677 -4.81 -38.70 9.31
CA TYR A 677 -4.81 -38.85 10.77
C TYR A 677 -6.22 -39.10 11.31
N ASN A 678 -7.20 -38.29 10.91
CA ASN A 678 -8.58 -38.38 11.38
C ASN A 678 -9.29 -39.70 10.98
N THR A 679 -8.87 -40.31 9.88
CA THR A 679 -9.44 -41.56 9.34
C THR A 679 -8.58 -42.80 9.60
N ASN A 680 -7.42 -42.63 10.27
CA ASN A 680 -6.53 -43.70 10.71
C ASN A 680 -5.53 -43.18 11.78
N ILE A 681 -5.94 -43.20 13.04
CA ILE A 681 -5.16 -42.64 14.15
C ILE A 681 -3.96 -43.57 14.46
N THR A 682 -2.76 -43.13 14.09
CA THR A 682 -1.51 -43.84 14.36
C THR A 682 -0.41 -42.87 14.76
N THR A 683 0.62 -43.36 15.45
CA THR A 683 1.81 -42.56 15.81
C THR A 683 2.57 -42.02 14.59
N GLU A 684 2.48 -42.70 13.45
CA GLU A 684 3.11 -42.22 12.21
C GLU A 684 2.28 -41.10 11.56
N ALA A 685 0.96 -41.28 11.46
CA ALA A 685 0.07 -40.25 10.94
C ALA A 685 0.12 -38.96 11.80
N SER A 686 0.23 -39.08 13.13
CA SER A 686 0.35 -37.94 14.03
C SER A 686 1.65 -37.14 13.79
N LYS A 687 2.78 -37.81 13.57
CA LYS A 687 4.05 -37.16 13.21
C LYS A 687 3.96 -36.42 11.87
N ILE A 688 3.36 -37.04 10.85
CA ILE A 688 3.18 -36.43 9.54
C ILE A 688 2.29 -35.18 9.66
N LEU A 689 1.18 -35.27 10.39
CA LEU A 689 0.29 -34.14 10.64
C LEU A 689 1.02 -32.99 11.37
N LEU A 690 1.81 -33.29 12.40
CA LEU A 690 2.59 -32.28 13.11
C LEU A 690 3.60 -31.60 12.18
N GLN A 691 4.31 -32.36 11.33
CA GLN A 691 5.23 -31.80 10.34
C GLN A 691 4.51 -30.87 9.35
N LYS A 692 3.33 -31.26 8.86
CA LYS A 692 2.53 -30.43 7.94
C LYS A 692 1.95 -29.20 8.62
N ASN A 693 1.56 -29.28 9.89
CA ASN A 693 1.17 -28.13 10.71
C ASN A 693 2.30 -27.09 10.79
N ILE A 694 3.54 -27.52 11.01
CA ILE A 694 4.71 -26.61 11.05
C ILE A 694 4.98 -25.99 9.67
N GLN A 695 4.84 -26.76 8.58
CA GLN A 695 4.99 -26.22 7.22
C GLN A 695 3.94 -25.14 6.91
N MET A 696 2.69 -25.37 7.27
CA MET A 696 1.60 -24.39 7.12
C MET A 696 1.86 -23.14 7.98
N ALA A 697 2.28 -23.31 9.24
CA ALA A 697 2.59 -22.19 10.12
C ALA A 697 3.78 -21.35 9.61
N ASN A 698 4.83 -21.98 9.07
CA ASN A 698 5.95 -21.26 8.46
C ASN A 698 5.53 -20.45 7.23
N HIS A 699 4.60 -20.97 6.42
CA HIS A 699 4.01 -20.24 5.31
C HIS A 699 3.20 -19.03 5.79
N THR A 700 2.32 -19.22 6.77
CA THR A 700 1.56 -18.13 7.42
C THR A 700 2.49 -17.06 7.99
N LEU A 701 3.52 -17.45 8.74
CA LEU A 701 4.51 -16.53 9.31
C LEU A 701 5.22 -15.71 8.22
N LYS A 702 5.70 -16.38 7.17
CA LYS A 702 6.41 -15.73 6.06
C LYS A 702 5.54 -14.71 5.34
N PHE A 703 4.36 -15.13 4.88
CA PHE A 703 3.50 -14.27 4.08
C PHE A 703 2.79 -13.21 4.92
N GLY A 704 2.38 -13.50 6.15
CA GLY A 704 1.79 -12.48 6.99
C GLY A 704 2.79 -11.43 7.46
N THR A 705 4.05 -11.81 7.71
CA THR A 705 5.12 -10.82 7.98
C THR A 705 5.38 -9.95 6.75
N TRP A 706 5.35 -10.52 5.54
CA TRP A 706 5.46 -9.76 4.30
C TRP A 706 4.24 -8.86 4.08
N ALA A 707 3.02 -9.34 4.33
CA ALA A 707 1.80 -8.55 4.24
C ALA A 707 1.79 -7.35 5.20
N ARG A 708 2.41 -7.49 6.38
CA ARG A 708 2.59 -6.38 7.35
C ARG A 708 3.54 -5.27 6.85
N GLN A 709 4.27 -5.50 5.75
CA GLN A 709 5.08 -4.45 5.11
C GLN A 709 4.25 -3.54 4.20
N PHE A 710 2.98 -3.82 3.96
CA PHE A 710 2.10 -2.99 3.14
C PHE A 710 1.27 -2.04 4.00
N ASP A 711 1.24 -0.76 3.61
CA ASP A 711 0.27 0.22 4.09
C ASP A 711 -0.89 0.29 3.10
N MET A 712 -2.05 -0.19 3.54
CA MET A 712 -3.23 -0.33 2.70
C MET A 712 -4.21 0.85 2.83
N THR A 713 -3.88 1.89 3.62
CA THR A 713 -4.78 3.02 3.89
C THR A 713 -5.19 3.78 2.63
N SER A 714 -4.35 3.72 1.59
CA SER A 714 -4.56 4.39 0.30
C SER A 714 -5.09 3.46 -0.80
N PHE A 715 -5.24 2.15 -0.54
CA PHE A 715 -5.70 1.20 -1.55
C PHE A 715 -7.16 1.48 -1.92
N GLN A 716 -7.47 1.36 -3.21
CA GLN A 716 -8.81 1.56 -3.75
C GLN A 716 -9.60 0.24 -3.78
N ASN A 717 -8.98 -0.90 -4.07
CA ASN A 717 -9.67 -2.20 -4.13
C ASN A 717 -9.93 -2.80 -2.74
N ASP A 718 -11.21 -2.86 -2.37
CA ASP A 718 -11.65 -3.43 -1.08
C ASP A 718 -11.37 -4.93 -0.94
N SER A 719 -11.39 -5.70 -2.02
CA SER A 719 -11.06 -7.12 -1.98
C SER A 719 -9.59 -7.34 -1.65
N ILE A 720 -8.67 -6.53 -2.19
CA ILE A 720 -7.24 -6.60 -1.84
C ILE A 720 -7.06 -6.22 -0.37
N LYS A 721 -7.65 -5.11 0.08
CA LYS A 721 -7.63 -4.70 1.50
C LYS A 721 -8.08 -5.81 2.43
N ARG A 722 -9.19 -6.47 2.10
CA ARG A 722 -9.76 -7.57 2.90
C ARG A 722 -8.86 -8.81 2.93
N MET A 723 -8.32 -9.23 1.78
CA MET A 723 -7.38 -10.36 1.72
C MET A 723 -6.12 -10.07 2.53
N MET A 724 -5.52 -8.90 2.33
CA MET A 724 -4.32 -8.48 3.03
C MET A 724 -4.53 -8.41 4.54
N LYS A 725 -5.65 -7.85 5.01
CA LYS A 725 -5.98 -7.83 6.45
C LYS A 725 -6.04 -9.24 7.05
N LYS A 726 -6.61 -10.20 6.32
CA LYS A 726 -6.65 -11.61 6.75
C LYS A 726 -5.27 -12.26 6.72
N ILE A 727 -4.45 -11.99 5.70
CA ILE A 727 -3.07 -12.53 5.60
C ILE A 727 -2.15 -11.92 6.67
N GLN A 728 -2.39 -10.68 7.11
CA GLN A 728 -1.63 -10.02 8.17
C GLN A 728 -1.83 -10.64 9.57
N ASP A 729 -2.92 -11.39 9.77
CA ASP A 729 -3.13 -12.19 10.98
C ASP A 729 -2.31 -13.49 10.88
N LEU A 730 -1.38 -13.67 11.82
CA LEU A 730 -0.49 -14.83 11.87
C LEU A 730 -1.10 -15.99 12.65
N GLU A 731 -2.22 -15.77 13.34
CA GLU A 731 -2.84 -16.74 14.23
C GLU A 731 -1.81 -17.35 15.20
N ARG A 732 -1.86 -18.68 15.42
CA ARG A 732 -0.88 -19.42 16.23
C ARG A 732 0.55 -19.39 15.67
N ALA A 733 0.76 -19.09 14.39
CA ALA A 733 2.10 -19.03 13.79
C ALA A 733 2.94 -17.85 14.31
N ALA A 734 2.33 -16.90 15.03
CA ALA A 734 3.05 -15.87 15.75
C ALA A 734 3.92 -16.41 16.91
N LEU A 735 3.60 -17.60 17.44
CA LEU A 735 4.36 -18.20 18.54
C LEU A 735 5.79 -18.56 18.12
N PRO A 736 6.77 -18.45 19.04
CA PRO A 736 8.10 -19.03 18.83
C PRO A 736 8.02 -20.52 18.49
N ALA A 737 8.93 -21.02 17.64
CA ALA A 737 8.87 -22.39 17.10
C ALA A 737 8.66 -23.49 18.15
N LYS A 738 9.37 -23.45 19.29
CA LYS A 738 9.21 -24.44 20.38
C LYS A 738 7.83 -24.37 21.04
N GLU A 739 7.31 -23.17 21.23
CA GLU A 739 5.99 -22.97 21.83
C GLU A 739 4.88 -23.35 20.85
N LEU A 740 5.08 -23.14 19.55
CA LEU A 740 4.18 -23.61 18.50
C LEU A 740 4.14 -25.15 18.41
N GLU A 741 5.30 -25.81 18.51
CA GLU A 741 5.38 -27.27 18.60
C GLU A 741 4.63 -27.79 19.84
N GLU A 742 4.86 -27.17 21.01
CA GLU A 742 4.14 -27.50 22.25
C GLU A 742 2.62 -27.28 22.11
N TYR A 743 2.20 -26.14 21.54
CA TYR A 743 0.79 -25.84 21.28
C TYR A 743 0.12 -26.90 20.41
N ASN A 744 0.76 -27.27 19.30
CA ASN A 744 0.23 -28.27 18.37
C ASN A 744 0.18 -29.67 19.00
N GLN A 745 1.19 -30.04 19.80
CA GLN A 745 1.22 -31.31 20.50
C GLN A 745 0.11 -31.39 21.56
N ILE A 746 -0.09 -30.32 22.35
CA ILE A 746 -1.15 -30.25 23.36
C ILE A 746 -2.53 -30.43 22.72
N LEU A 747 -2.83 -29.73 21.63
CA LEU A 747 -4.11 -29.90 20.92
C LEU A 747 -4.31 -31.33 20.44
N LEU A 748 -3.27 -31.92 19.84
CA LEU A 748 -3.31 -33.29 19.35
C LEU A 748 -3.53 -34.30 20.48
N ASP A 749 -2.87 -34.12 21.62
CA ASP A 749 -3.00 -34.99 22.80
C ASP A 749 -4.41 -34.90 23.40
N MET A 750 -4.97 -33.70 23.51
CA MET A 750 -6.34 -33.49 24.00
C MET A 750 -7.38 -34.12 23.06
N GLU A 751 -7.25 -33.92 21.75
CA GLU A 751 -8.14 -34.50 20.73
C GLU A 751 -8.05 -36.04 20.67
N THR A 752 -6.83 -36.58 20.74
CA THR A 752 -6.59 -38.03 20.78
C THR A 752 -7.21 -38.64 22.03
N THR A 753 -6.95 -38.03 23.19
CA THR A 753 -7.46 -38.48 24.50
C THR A 753 -8.97 -38.60 24.49
N TYR A 754 -9.66 -37.66 23.85
CA TYR A 754 -11.11 -37.72 23.68
C TYR A 754 -11.52 -38.86 22.73
N SER A 755 -10.88 -38.95 21.57
CA SER A 755 -11.34 -39.78 20.45
C SER A 755 -11.17 -41.28 20.70
N VAL A 756 -10.12 -41.70 21.41
CA VAL A 756 -9.81 -43.13 21.65
C VAL A 756 -10.30 -43.62 23.03
N ALA A 757 -10.96 -42.76 23.80
CA ALA A 757 -11.38 -43.11 25.16
C ALA A 757 -12.48 -44.19 25.18
N SER A 758 -12.30 -45.15 26.08
CA SER A 758 -13.33 -46.12 26.47
C SER A 758 -13.51 -46.12 27.99
N VAL A 759 -14.74 -46.33 28.45
CA VAL A 759 -15.08 -46.50 29.87
C VAL A 759 -15.48 -47.95 30.11
N CYS A 760 -15.03 -48.53 31.23
CA CYS A 760 -15.22 -49.95 31.49
C CYS A 760 -16.05 -50.18 32.75
N HIS A 761 -16.96 -51.16 32.67
CA HIS A 761 -17.63 -51.72 33.84
C HIS A 761 -16.62 -52.50 34.70
N ALA A 762 -16.95 -52.72 35.97
CA ALA A 762 -16.12 -53.50 36.90
C ALA A 762 -15.89 -54.97 36.46
N ASN A 763 -16.74 -55.48 35.55
CA ASN A 763 -16.62 -56.82 34.98
C ASN A 763 -15.65 -56.90 33.77
N GLY A 764 -15.05 -55.79 33.36
CA GLY A 764 -14.09 -55.72 32.25
C GLY A 764 -14.67 -55.35 30.89
N THR A 765 -15.99 -55.20 30.73
CA THR A 765 -16.60 -54.74 29.47
C THR A 765 -16.37 -53.23 29.29
N CYS A 766 -15.73 -52.83 28.19
CA CYS A 766 -15.45 -51.43 27.86
C CYS A 766 -16.35 -50.93 26.73
N LEU A 767 -16.87 -49.71 26.87
CA LEU A 767 -17.74 -49.03 25.91
C LEU A 767 -17.03 -47.78 25.38
N GLN A 768 -17.05 -47.57 24.06
CA GLN A 768 -16.61 -46.31 23.44
C GLN A 768 -17.75 -45.28 23.48
N LEU A 769 -17.43 -44.00 23.22
CA LEU A 769 -18.47 -42.97 23.10
C LEU A 769 -19.45 -43.32 21.96
N GLU A 770 -18.92 -43.51 20.76
CA GLU A 770 -19.69 -43.85 19.56
C GLU A 770 -19.38 -45.28 19.08
N PRO A 771 -20.41 -46.14 18.91
CA PRO A 771 -21.84 -45.88 19.13
C PRO A 771 -22.32 -46.20 20.56
N ASP A 772 -21.50 -46.82 21.41
CA ASP A 772 -21.99 -47.56 22.59
C ASP A 772 -22.64 -46.66 23.66
N LEU A 773 -21.89 -45.70 24.20
CA LEU A 773 -22.39 -44.82 25.26
C LEU A 773 -23.46 -43.87 24.73
N THR A 774 -23.34 -43.39 23.49
CA THR A 774 -24.38 -42.55 22.87
C THR A 774 -25.69 -43.32 22.74
N ASN A 775 -25.66 -44.58 22.28
CA ASN A 775 -26.84 -45.44 22.23
C ASN A 775 -27.40 -45.76 23.62
N LEU A 776 -26.53 -46.01 24.61
CA LEU A 776 -26.96 -46.23 26.00
C LEU A 776 -27.68 -45.01 26.57
N MET A 777 -27.11 -43.82 26.40
CA MET A 777 -27.72 -42.55 26.84
C MET A 777 -29.04 -42.26 26.11
N ALA A 778 -29.15 -42.63 24.83
CA ALA A 778 -30.34 -42.39 24.03
C ALA A 778 -31.51 -43.32 24.42
N THR A 779 -31.22 -44.61 24.66
CA THR A 779 -32.24 -45.66 24.78
C THR A 779 -32.56 -46.07 26.22
N SER A 780 -31.62 -45.93 27.16
CA SER A 780 -31.86 -46.31 28.55
C SER A 780 -32.81 -45.33 29.24
N ARG A 781 -33.63 -45.86 30.15
CA ARG A 781 -34.52 -45.10 31.06
C ARG A 781 -34.23 -45.45 32.52
N LYS A 782 -33.16 -46.18 32.79
CA LYS A 782 -32.75 -46.54 34.15
C LYS A 782 -31.82 -45.45 34.67
N HIS A 783 -32.21 -44.86 35.81
CA HIS A 783 -31.43 -43.80 36.47
C HIS A 783 -29.95 -44.18 36.66
N GLU A 784 -29.69 -45.39 37.18
CA GLU A 784 -28.33 -45.87 37.49
C GLU A 784 -27.45 -46.07 36.25
N ASP A 785 -28.00 -46.62 35.17
CA ASP A 785 -27.25 -46.85 33.92
C ASP A 785 -26.81 -45.51 33.31
N LEU A 786 -27.73 -44.54 33.28
CA LEU A 786 -27.48 -43.19 32.77
C LEU A 786 -26.47 -42.45 33.65
N LEU A 787 -26.57 -42.62 34.98
CA LEU A 787 -25.66 -41.99 35.93
C LEU A 787 -24.23 -42.53 35.75
N TRP A 788 -24.10 -43.86 35.69
CA TRP A 788 -22.81 -44.52 35.47
C TRP A 788 -22.17 -44.07 34.16
N ALA A 789 -22.92 -44.07 33.05
CA ALA A 789 -22.41 -43.68 31.75
C ALA A 789 -21.95 -42.22 31.73
N TRP A 790 -22.77 -41.33 32.31
CA TRP A 790 -22.48 -39.91 32.41
C TRP A 790 -21.21 -39.67 33.25
N GLU A 791 -21.16 -40.17 34.48
CA GLU A 791 -20.06 -39.95 35.41
C GLU A 791 -18.75 -40.56 34.89
N SER A 792 -18.79 -41.82 34.46
CA SER A 792 -17.60 -42.54 33.98
C SER A 792 -16.94 -41.85 32.80
N TRP A 793 -17.74 -41.28 31.88
CA TRP A 793 -17.19 -40.54 30.73
C TRP A 793 -16.45 -39.26 31.17
N ARG A 794 -17.03 -38.47 32.08
CA ARG A 794 -16.36 -37.24 32.58
C ARG A 794 -15.10 -37.58 33.35
N ASP A 795 -15.17 -38.60 34.19
CA ASP A 795 -14.05 -39.01 35.03
C ASP A 795 -12.89 -39.55 34.21
N LYS A 796 -13.18 -40.28 33.12
CA LYS A 796 -12.16 -40.83 32.22
C LYS A 796 -11.54 -39.76 31.33
N VAL A 797 -12.37 -38.92 30.70
CA VAL A 797 -11.92 -37.99 29.64
C VAL A 797 -11.61 -36.60 30.18
N GLY A 798 -12.53 -36.03 30.96
CA GLY A 798 -12.36 -34.69 31.51
C GLY A 798 -11.10 -34.58 32.38
N ARG A 799 -10.92 -35.48 33.35
CA ARG A 799 -9.73 -35.49 34.22
C ARG A 799 -8.43 -35.72 33.46
N ALA A 800 -8.46 -36.48 32.37
CA ALA A 800 -7.28 -36.73 31.54
C ALA A 800 -6.87 -35.49 30.71
N ILE A 801 -7.82 -34.64 30.34
CA ILE A 801 -7.57 -33.42 29.57
C ILE A 801 -7.11 -32.25 30.46
N LEU A 802 -7.58 -32.18 31.70
CA LEU A 802 -7.30 -31.09 32.64
C LEU A 802 -5.81 -30.68 32.74
N PRO A 803 -4.83 -31.59 32.75
CA PRO A 803 -3.41 -31.20 32.84
C PRO A 803 -2.91 -30.37 31.66
N PHE A 804 -3.49 -30.55 30.47
CA PHE A 804 -3.06 -29.89 29.23
C PHE A 804 -3.70 -28.50 29.06
N PHE A 805 -4.95 -28.36 29.49
CA PHE A 805 -5.80 -27.21 29.15
C PHE A 805 -5.26 -25.84 29.64
N PRO A 806 -4.71 -25.70 30.87
CA PRO A 806 -4.14 -24.43 31.31
C PRO A 806 -2.98 -23.94 30.42
N LYS A 807 -2.11 -24.86 29.98
CA LYS A 807 -0.98 -24.53 29.12
C LYS A 807 -1.45 -24.16 27.71
N TYR A 808 -2.47 -24.85 27.20
CA TYR A 808 -3.16 -24.47 25.96
C TYR A 808 -3.70 -23.02 26.04
N VAL A 809 -4.41 -22.66 27.12
CA VAL A 809 -4.96 -21.31 27.33
C VAL A 809 -3.84 -20.25 27.36
N GLU A 810 -2.74 -20.51 28.07
CA GLU A 810 -1.57 -19.62 28.12
C GLU A 810 -1.01 -19.34 26.70
N LEU A 811 -0.77 -20.40 25.93
CA LEU A 811 -0.21 -20.29 24.58
C LEU A 811 -1.19 -19.67 23.58
N ALA A 812 -2.48 -19.99 23.66
CA ALA A 812 -3.52 -19.38 22.84
C ALA A 812 -3.61 -17.87 23.08
N ASN A 813 -3.61 -17.44 24.34
CA ASN A 813 -3.62 -16.02 24.69
C ASN A 813 -2.33 -15.31 24.26
N LYS A 814 -1.18 -15.98 24.35
CA LYS A 814 0.09 -15.43 23.88
C LYS A 814 0.06 -15.22 22.35
N ALA A 815 -0.45 -16.18 21.60
CA ALA A 815 -0.62 -16.06 20.15
C ALA A 815 -1.55 -14.89 19.77
N ALA A 816 -2.68 -14.77 20.46
CA ALA A 816 -3.63 -13.68 20.23
C ALA A 816 -3.01 -12.29 20.49
N LYS A 817 -2.29 -12.13 21.61
CA LYS A 817 -1.59 -10.88 21.95
C LYS A 817 -0.49 -10.51 20.95
N LEU A 818 0.22 -11.49 20.40
CA LEU A 818 1.22 -11.26 19.35
C LEU A 818 0.60 -10.80 18.01
N ASN A 819 -0.71 -11.01 17.83
CA ASN A 819 -1.49 -10.50 16.70
C ASN A 819 -2.27 -9.22 17.01
N GLY A 820 -2.15 -8.67 18.22
CA GLY A 820 -2.79 -7.40 18.61
C GLY A 820 -4.19 -7.54 19.19
N TYR A 821 -4.65 -8.75 19.51
CA TYR A 821 -5.89 -9.01 20.24
C TYR A 821 -5.68 -8.98 21.75
N GLU A 822 -6.76 -8.78 22.52
CA GLU A 822 -6.68 -8.79 23.99
C GLU A 822 -6.39 -10.20 24.55
N ASP A 823 -7.10 -11.20 24.00
CA ASP A 823 -7.02 -12.61 24.35
C ASP A 823 -7.50 -13.51 23.18
N ALA A 824 -7.44 -14.83 23.35
CA ALA A 824 -7.88 -15.77 22.31
C ALA A 824 -9.39 -15.70 22.02
N GLY A 825 -10.21 -15.33 23.00
CA GLY A 825 -11.64 -15.12 22.81
C GLY A 825 -11.93 -13.90 21.94
N ASP A 826 -11.18 -12.80 22.13
CA ASP A 826 -11.27 -11.59 21.30
C ASP A 826 -10.92 -11.87 19.84
N SER A 827 -9.84 -12.62 19.61
CA SER A 827 -9.45 -13.10 18.27
C SER A 827 -10.58 -13.92 17.61
N TRP A 828 -11.24 -14.82 18.35
CA TRP A 828 -12.35 -15.61 17.80
C TRP A 828 -13.58 -14.76 17.46
N ARG A 829 -13.92 -13.77 18.30
CA ARG A 829 -15.07 -12.89 18.07
C ARG A 829 -14.85 -11.95 16.87
N ALA A 830 -13.59 -11.60 16.56
CA ALA A 830 -13.26 -10.73 15.44
C ALA A 830 -13.75 -11.24 14.07
N MET A 831 -13.90 -12.57 13.91
CA MET A 831 -14.43 -13.19 12.68
C MET A 831 -15.88 -12.81 12.36
N TYR A 832 -16.64 -12.28 13.32
CA TYR A 832 -18.01 -11.82 13.12
C TYR A 832 -18.11 -10.36 12.68
N GLU A 833 -17.02 -9.60 12.71
CA GLU A 833 -16.99 -8.18 12.33
C GLU A 833 -18.00 -7.32 13.12
N MET A 834 -18.30 -7.74 14.36
CA MET A 834 -19.30 -7.13 15.23
C MET A 834 -18.67 -6.76 16.57
N PRO A 835 -18.34 -5.47 16.81
CA PRO A 835 -17.80 -5.03 18.09
C PRO A 835 -18.74 -5.29 19.27
N THR A 836 -20.04 -5.46 19.03
CA THR A 836 -21.08 -5.67 20.05
C THR A 836 -21.57 -7.11 20.15
N LEU A 837 -20.85 -8.07 19.55
CA LEU A 837 -21.30 -9.46 19.41
C LEU A 837 -21.87 -10.06 20.70
N GLU A 838 -21.14 -10.03 21.81
CA GLU A 838 -21.59 -10.65 23.07
C GLU A 838 -22.94 -10.13 23.56
N ARG A 839 -23.13 -8.80 23.50
CA ARG A 839 -24.38 -8.15 23.90
C ARG A 839 -25.52 -8.56 22.96
N ASP A 840 -25.25 -8.59 21.66
CA ASP A 840 -26.26 -8.90 20.66
C ASP A 840 -26.69 -10.39 20.75
N LEU A 841 -25.75 -11.30 21.08
CA LEU A 841 -26.07 -12.72 21.33
C LEU A 841 -26.87 -12.93 22.62
N GLU A 842 -26.54 -12.22 23.70
CA GLU A 842 -27.33 -12.25 24.94
C GLU A 842 -28.76 -11.77 24.71
N GLN A 843 -28.94 -10.72 23.90
CA GLN A 843 -30.28 -10.24 23.52
C GLN A 843 -31.07 -11.32 22.76
N LEU A 844 -30.47 -11.97 21.76
CA LEU A 844 -31.11 -13.06 21.02
C LEU A 844 -31.48 -14.23 21.94
N TYR A 845 -30.63 -14.56 22.92
CA TYR A 845 -30.95 -15.58 23.92
C TYR A 845 -32.16 -15.17 24.77
N GLN A 846 -32.23 -13.91 25.23
CA GLN A 846 -33.36 -13.40 26.01
C GLN A 846 -34.67 -13.42 25.22
N GLU A 847 -34.64 -13.16 23.91
CA GLU A 847 -35.80 -13.26 23.03
C GLU A 847 -36.34 -14.71 22.94
N LEU A 848 -35.44 -15.70 22.94
CA LEU A 848 -35.76 -17.13 22.88
C LEU A 848 -36.10 -17.74 24.26
N GLN A 849 -35.71 -17.08 25.34
CA GLN A 849 -35.83 -17.59 26.71
C GLN A 849 -37.25 -18.01 27.10
N PRO A 850 -38.34 -17.28 26.77
CA PRO A 850 -39.70 -17.68 27.15
C PRO A 850 -40.10 -19.06 26.60
N LEU A 851 -39.66 -19.39 25.38
CA LEU A 851 -39.91 -20.68 24.77
C LEU A 851 -39.12 -21.79 25.46
N TYR A 852 -37.84 -21.55 25.78
CA TYR A 852 -37.01 -22.49 26.52
C TYR A 852 -37.55 -22.79 27.92
N LEU A 853 -37.96 -21.76 28.68
CA LEU A 853 -38.49 -21.94 30.05
C LEU A 853 -39.77 -22.77 30.07
N ASN A 854 -40.64 -22.59 29.08
CA ASN A 854 -41.87 -23.38 28.95
C ASN A 854 -41.58 -24.83 28.57
N LEU A 855 -40.64 -25.07 27.65
CA LEU A 855 -40.19 -26.42 27.31
C LEU A 855 -39.55 -27.11 28.51
N HIS A 856 -38.65 -26.42 29.23
CA HIS A 856 -37.97 -26.93 30.42
C HIS A 856 -38.96 -27.36 31.50
N ALA A 857 -39.93 -26.50 31.85
CA ALA A 857 -40.94 -26.83 32.86
C ALA A 857 -41.76 -28.08 32.47
N TYR A 858 -42.19 -28.16 31.20
CA TYR A 858 -42.93 -29.30 30.69
C TYR A 858 -42.11 -30.60 30.76
N VAL A 859 -40.85 -30.57 30.31
CA VAL A 859 -39.93 -31.71 30.35
C VAL A 859 -39.64 -32.12 31.80
N ARG A 860 -39.39 -31.16 32.69
CA ARG A 860 -39.14 -31.42 34.12
C ARG A 860 -40.30 -32.16 34.76
N ARG A 861 -41.54 -31.75 34.49
CA ARG A 861 -42.74 -32.45 34.95
C ARG A 861 -42.84 -33.88 34.42
N ALA A 862 -42.55 -34.09 33.14
CA ALA A 862 -42.56 -35.41 32.54
C ALA A 862 -41.51 -36.34 33.17
N LEU A 863 -40.28 -35.84 33.38
CA LEU A 863 -39.22 -36.56 34.06
C LEU A 863 -39.58 -36.85 35.52
N HIS A 864 -40.21 -35.90 36.22
CA HIS A 864 -40.72 -36.11 37.58
C HIS A 864 -41.74 -37.24 37.64
N ARG A 865 -42.66 -37.34 36.67
CA ARG A 865 -43.63 -38.44 36.59
C ARG A 865 -42.96 -39.80 36.37
N HIS A 866 -41.86 -39.83 35.62
CA HIS A 866 -41.16 -41.07 35.30
C HIS A 866 -40.20 -41.53 36.41
N TYR A 867 -39.33 -40.64 36.87
CA TYR A 867 -38.27 -40.96 37.84
C TYR A 867 -38.69 -40.74 39.31
N GLY A 868 -39.67 -39.88 39.56
CA GLY A 868 -40.17 -39.59 40.92
C GLY A 868 -39.48 -38.41 41.62
N PRO A 869 -40.04 -37.95 42.76
CA PRO A 869 -39.63 -36.74 43.48
C PRO A 869 -38.23 -36.83 44.11
N GLN A 870 -37.70 -38.04 44.30
CA GLN A 870 -36.35 -38.27 44.82
C GLN A 870 -35.25 -37.93 43.80
N HIS A 871 -35.57 -37.94 42.49
CA HIS A 871 -34.61 -37.65 41.42
C HIS A 871 -34.91 -36.34 40.70
N ILE A 872 -36.11 -35.78 40.82
CA ILE A 872 -36.51 -34.54 40.14
C ILE A 872 -37.32 -33.67 41.11
N ASN A 873 -36.99 -32.39 41.21
CA ASN A 873 -37.80 -31.39 41.91
C ASN A 873 -38.55 -30.51 40.91
N LEU A 874 -39.87 -30.37 41.05
CA LEU A 874 -40.71 -29.57 40.15
C LEU A 874 -40.40 -28.06 40.17
N GLU A 875 -39.65 -27.57 41.15
CA GLU A 875 -39.18 -26.18 41.25
C GLU A 875 -37.65 -26.05 41.15
N GLY A 876 -36.93 -27.16 40.93
CA GLY A 876 -35.47 -27.22 40.88
C GLY A 876 -34.90 -27.43 39.48
N PRO A 877 -33.56 -27.48 39.35
CA PRO A 877 -32.90 -27.84 38.09
C PRO A 877 -33.08 -29.32 37.73
N ILE A 878 -32.87 -29.66 36.45
CA ILE A 878 -32.91 -31.06 35.96
C ILE A 878 -31.50 -31.69 36.03
N PRO A 879 -31.33 -32.90 36.58
CA PRO A 879 -30.07 -33.62 36.51
C PRO A 879 -29.64 -33.93 35.06
N ALA A 880 -28.42 -33.56 34.71
CA ALA A 880 -27.94 -33.57 33.32
C ALA A 880 -27.88 -34.95 32.63
N HIS A 881 -27.87 -36.06 33.37
CA HIS A 881 -27.77 -37.41 32.79
C HIS A 881 -29.11 -37.96 32.28
N LEU A 882 -30.23 -37.31 32.57
CA LEU A 882 -31.59 -37.84 32.31
C LEU A 882 -32.21 -37.35 30.99
N LEU A 883 -31.44 -36.66 30.15
CA LEU A 883 -31.94 -35.92 28.99
C LEU A 883 -31.59 -36.57 27.65
N GLY A 884 -31.29 -37.87 27.64
CA GLY A 884 -31.16 -38.66 26.41
C GLY A 884 -29.89 -38.43 25.59
N ASN A 885 -28.98 -37.57 26.06
CA ASN A 885 -27.73 -37.23 25.38
C ASN A 885 -26.61 -37.12 26.41
N MET A 886 -25.39 -37.52 26.02
CA MET A 886 -24.21 -37.51 26.89
C MET A 886 -23.97 -36.14 27.57
N TRP A 887 -24.26 -35.02 26.91
CA TRP A 887 -24.05 -33.66 27.45
C TRP A 887 -25.34 -32.92 27.79
N ALA A 888 -26.51 -33.51 27.53
CA ALA A 888 -27.80 -32.83 27.52
C ALA A 888 -27.82 -31.61 26.59
N GLN A 889 -27.14 -31.71 25.44
CA GLN A 889 -27.16 -30.65 24.42
C GLN A 889 -28.48 -30.68 23.63
N THR A 890 -28.97 -31.87 23.28
CA THR A 890 -30.27 -32.12 22.65
C THR A 890 -31.05 -33.09 23.53
N TRP A 891 -32.38 -32.97 23.54
CA TRP A 891 -33.29 -33.75 24.38
C TRP A 891 -34.26 -34.61 23.54
N SER A 892 -34.03 -34.74 22.23
CA SER A 892 -34.90 -35.47 21.30
C SER A 892 -35.04 -36.96 21.67
N ASN A 893 -34.01 -37.55 22.26
CA ASN A 893 -33.98 -38.96 22.64
C ASN A 893 -34.89 -39.33 23.82
N ILE A 894 -35.47 -38.36 24.55
CA ILE A 894 -36.48 -38.61 25.58
C ILE A 894 -37.91 -38.36 25.10
N TYR A 895 -38.12 -38.22 23.78
CA TYR A 895 -39.42 -37.87 23.19
C TYR A 895 -40.56 -38.80 23.61
N ASP A 896 -40.29 -40.09 23.82
CA ASP A 896 -41.24 -41.07 24.35
C ASP A 896 -41.82 -40.69 25.72
N LEU A 897 -41.07 -39.97 26.55
CA LEU A 897 -41.51 -39.51 27.88
C LEU A 897 -42.33 -38.21 27.83
N VAL A 898 -42.14 -37.42 26.77
CA VAL A 898 -42.63 -36.03 26.67
C VAL A 898 -43.58 -35.82 25.48
N VAL A 899 -43.97 -36.88 24.78
CA VAL A 899 -44.89 -36.78 23.63
C VAL A 899 -46.25 -36.21 24.07
N PRO A 900 -46.72 -35.09 23.48
CA PRO A 900 -47.99 -34.46 23.82
C PRO A 900 -49.21 -35.35 23.57
N PHE A 901 -49.26 -35.99 22.39
CA PHE A 901 -50.37 -36.82 21.93
C PHE A 901 -49.86 -38.21 21.52
N PRO A 902 -49.73 -39.17 22.46
CA PRO A 902 -49.14 -40.49 22.20
C PRO A 902 -49.91 -41.35 21.18
N SER A 903 -51.21 -41.09 21.02
CA SER A 903 -52.09 -41.81 20.10
C SER A 903 -51.93 -41.38 18.64
N ALA A 904 -51.27 -40.25 18.38
CA ALA A 904 -51.01 -39.79 17.02
C ALA A 904 -49.83 -40.57 16.38
N PRO A 905 -49.81 -40.75 15.05
CA PRO A 905 -48.72 -41.41 14.34
C PRO A 905 -47.33 -40.82 14.66
N LYS A 906 -46.35 -41.68 14.90
CA LYS A 906 -44.97 -41.28 15.19
C LYS A 906 -44.27 -40.72 13.94
N ILE A 907 -43.49 -39.67 14.14
CA ILE A 907 -42.67 -39.03 13.09
C ILE A 907 -41.22 -39.47 13.29
N ASP A 908 -40.96 -40.74 12.96
CA ASP A 908 -39.61 -41.33 12.97
C ASP A 908 -39.46 -42.28 11.78
N ALA A 909 -38.55 -41.95 10.89
CA ALA A 909 -38.27 -42.72 9.68
C ALA A 909 -37.34 -43.92 9.90
N THR A 910 -36.75 -44.08 11.09
CA THR A 910 -35.71 -45.08 11.37
C THR A 910 -36.17 -46.50 11.05
N GLU A 911 -37.35 -46.91 11.54
CA GLU A 911 -37.88 -48.24 11.24
C GLU A 911 -38.16 -48.45 9.75
N ALA A 912 -38.62 -47.41 9.06
CA ALA A 912 -38.92 -47.47 7.63
C ALA A 912 -37.62 -47.63 6.82
N MET A 913 -36.58 -46.85 7.14
CA MET A 913 -35.25 -46.96 6.52
C MET A 913 -34.66 -48.37 6.70
N ILE A 914 -34.72 -48.92 7.92
CA ILE A 914 -34.24 -50.27 8.21
C ILE A 914 -35.04 -51.33 7.43
N LYS A 915 -36.38 -51.25 7.45
CA LYS A 915 -37.26 -52.18 6.70
C LYS A 915 -37.03 -52.13 5.18
N GLN A 916 -36.68 -50.96 4.65
CA GLN A 916 -36.38 -50.75 3.23
C GLN A 916 -34.93 -51.05 2.85
N GLY A 917 -34.09 -51.51 3.78
CA GLY A 917 -32.69 -51.86 3.52
C GLY A 917 -31.82 -50.65 3.16
N TRP A 918 -32.05 -49.49 3.78
CA TRP A 918 -31.18 -48.33 3.60
C TRP A 918 -29.77 -48.59 4.14
N THR A 919 -28.78 -47.97 3.50
CA THR A 919 -27.37 -48.01 3.89
C THR A 919 -26.88 -46.58 4.17
N PRO A 920 -25.77 -46.40 4.92
CA PRO A 920 -25.15 -45.08 5.08
C PRO A 920 -24.94 -44.36 3.76
N ARG A 921 -24.39 -45.05 2.74
CA ARG A 921 -24.21 -44.50 1.40
C ARG A 921 -25.51 -43.98 0.78
N ARG A 922 -26.60 -44.75 0.88
CA ARG A 922 -27.92 -44.32 0.37
C ARG A 922 -28.40 -43.03 1.05
N MET A 923 -28.15 -42.86 2.35
CA MET A 923 -28.53 -41.63 3.06
C MET A 923 -27.86 -40.38 2.48
N PHE A 924 -26.57 -40.50 2.09
CA PHE A 924 -25.86 -39.42 1.40
C PHE A 924 -26.33 -39.24 -0.05
N GLU A 925 -26.71 -40.31 -0.75
CA GLU A 925 -27.28 -40.22 -2.10
C GLU A 925 -28.61 -39.46 -2.08
N GLU A 926 -29.46 -39.70 -1.07
CA GLU A 926 -30.69 -38.93 -0.88
C GLU A 926 -30.40 -37.46 -0.52
N ALA A 927 -29.34 -37.18 0.26
CA ALA A 927 -28.90 -35.82 0.49
C ALA A 927 -28.47 -35.13 -0.81
N ASP A 928 -27.61 -35.75 -1.63
CA ASP A 928 -27.20 -35.19 -2.93
C ASP A 928 -28.40 -34.98 -3.88
N ASN A 929 -29.36 -35.90 -3.88
CA ASN A 929 -30.63 -35.75 -4.60
C ASN A 929 -31.42 -34.53 -4.10
N PHE A 930 -31.48 -34.31 -2.79
CA PHE A 930 -32.12 -33.13 -2.22
C PHE A 930 -31.49 -31.83 -2.73
N PHE A 931 -30.16 -31.69 -2.67
CA PHE A 931 -29.45 -30.49 -3.12
C PHE A 931 -29.59 -30.26 -4.63
N THR A 932 -29.43 -31.31 -5.43
CA THR A 932 -29.58 -31.24 -6.90
C THR A 932 -31.02 -30.92 -7.29
N SER A 933 -32.02 -31.34 -6.50
CA SER A 933 -33.43 -30.94 -6.68
C SER A 933 -33.62 -29.43 -6.58
N LEU A 934 -32.84 -28.74 -5.73
CA LEU A 934 -32.84 -27.27 -5.61
C LEU A 934 -32.10 -26.57 -6.77
N GLY A 935 -31.43 -27.32 -7.64
CA GLY A 935 -30.60 -26.75 -8.71
C GLY A 935 -29.19 -26.39 -8.26
N LEU A 936 -28.76 -26.93 -7.11
CA LEU A 936 -27.38 -26.86 -6.65
C LEU A 936 -26.53 -27.93 -7.36
N LEU A 937 -25.23 -27.92 -7.09
CA LEU A 937 -24.25 -28.72 -7.83
C LEU A 937 -24.31 -30.18 -7.35
N PRO A 938 -24.24 -31.20 -8.24
CA PRO A 938 -24.01 -32.57 -7.79
C PRO A 938 -22.60 -32.71 -7.21
N VAL A 939 -22.41 -33.51 -6.16
CA VAL A 939 -21.08 -33.77 -5.61
C VAL A 939 -20.17 -34.50 -6.61
N PRO A 940 -18.85 -34.24 -6.60
CA PRO A 940 -17.92 -34.84 -7.55
C PRO A 940 -17.71 -36.35 -7.30
N PHE A 941 -17.17 -37.06 -8.29
CA PHE A 941 -16.86 -38.50 -8.16
C PHE A 941 -15.88 -38.77 -7.01
N GLU A 942 -14.90 -37.89 -6.81
CA GLU A 942 -13.91 -37.98 -5.75
C GLU A 942 -14.53 -38.01 -4.36
N PHE A 943 -15.65 -37.30 -4.15
CA PHE A 943 -16.38 -37.31 -2.88
C PHE A 943 -16.81 -38.72 -2.49
N TRP A 944 -17.44 -39.44 -3.41
CA TRP A 944 -17.93 -40.81 -3.17
C TRP A 944 -16.80 -41.82 -2.94
N ASN A 945 -15.68 -41.65 -3.65
CA ASN A 945 -14.57 -42.58 -3.59
C ASN A 945 -13.67 -42.38 -2.37
N LYS A 946 -13.60 -41.15 -1.83
CA LYS A 946 -12.63 -40.78 -0.79
C LYS A 946 -13.23 -40.48 0.57
N SER A 947 -14.53 -40.25 0.68
CA SER A 947 -15.21 -39.97 1.96
C SER A 947 -15.28 -41.21 2.87
N MET A 948 -15.33 -40.99 4.18
CA MET A 948 -15.57 -42.04 5.17
C MET A 948 -17.01 -41.88 5.67
N LEU A 949 -17.95 -42.54 4.99
CA LEU A 949 -19.40 -42.41 5.25
C LEU A 949 -19.92 -43.46 6.26
N GLU A 950 -19.06 -44.37 6.72
CA GLU A 950 -19.36 -45.35 7.75
C GLU A 950 -18.08 -45.74 8.51
N LYS A 951 -18.21 -46.28 9.72
CA LYS A 951 -17.05 -46.70 10.53
C LYS A 951 -16.37 -47.90 9.87
N PRO A 952 -15.06 -47.86 9.59
CA PRO A 952 -14.32 -49.00 9.05
C PRO A 952 -14.37 -50.22 9.98
N THR A 953 -14.47 -51.42 9.41
CA THR A 953 -14.49 -52.70 10.14
C THR A 953 -13.12 -53.38 10.24
N ASP A 954 -12.07 -52.74 9.73
CA ASP A 954 -10.68 -53.22 9.72
C ASP A 954 -9.95 -53.03 11.06
N GLY A 955 -10.63 -52.50 12.08
CA GLY A 955 -10.12 -52.34 13.44
C GLY A 955 -9.25 -51.10 13.64
N ARG A 956 -9.18 -50.19 12.67
CA ARG A 956 -8.45 -48.93 12.86
C ARG A 956 -9.23 -47.94 13.73
N GLU A 957 -8.50 -47.16 14.52
CA GLU A 957 -9.07 -46.07 15.31
C GLU A 957 -9.29 -44.85 14.42
N VAL A 958 -10.46 -44.22 14.54
CA VAL A 958 -10.86 -43.06 13.74
C VAL A 958 -11.57 -42.03 14.60
N VAL A 959 -11.53 -40.76 14.21
CA VAL A 959 -12.38 -39.74 14.82
C VAL A 959 -13.79 -39.91 14.24
N CYS A 960 -14.77 -40.30 15.05
CA CYS A 960 -16.14 -40.56 14.56
C CYS A 960 -17.05 -39.33 14.47
N HIS A 961 -16.71 -38.22 15.12
CA HIS A 961 -17.49 -36.98 15.05
C HIS A 961 -17.63 -36.52 13.59
N ALA A 962 -18.86 -36.23 13.14
CA ALA A 962 -19.15 -35.79 11.78
C ALA A 962 -18.36 -34.52 11.41
N SER A 963 -17.81 -34.47 10.19
CA SER A 963 -17.25 -33.23 9.63
C SER A 963 -17.09 -33.28 8.10
N ALA A 964 -17.26 -32.13 7.47
CA ALA A 964 -17.00 -31.88 6.06
C ALA A 964 -15.66 -31.13 5.84
N TRP A 965 -14.99 -31.42 4.72
CA TRP A 965 -13.63 -30.95 4.43
C TRP A 965 -13.48 -30.40 3.00
N ASP A 966 -12.87 -29.21 2.88
CA ASP A 966 -12.32 -28.65 1.64
C ASP A 966 -10.82 -28.93 1.58
N PHE A 967 -10.34 -29.55 0.49
CA PHE A 967 -8.92 -29.83 0.27
C PHE A 967 -8.21 -28.74 -0.55
N TYR A 968 -8.85 -27.59 -0.77
CA TYR A 968 -8.30 -26.36 -1.36
C TYR A 968 -7.80 -26.46 -2.82
N ASN A 969 -8.00 -27.59 -3.48
CA ASN A 969 -7.63 -27.80 -4.88
C ASN A 969 -8.80 -27.58 -5.87
N GLY A 970 -9.98 -27.18 -5.37
CA GLY A 970 -11.20 -26.91 -6.14
C GLY A 970 -11.90 -28.16 -6.72
N LYS A 971 -11.47 -29.36 -6.31
CA LYS A 971 -11.96 -30.64 -6.86
C LYS A 971 -12.33 -31.66 -5.78
N ASP A 972 -11.58 -31.68 -4.68
CA ASP A 972 -11.65 -32.72 -3.65
C ASP A 972 -12.35 -32.17 -2.40
N PHE A 973 -13.52 -32.74 -2.10
CA PHE A 973 -14.36 -32.42 -0.95
C PHE A 973 -14.80 -33.74 -0.33
N ARG A 974 -14.74 -33.88 1.00
CA ARG A 974 -15.01 -35.16 1.67
C ARG A 974 -15.81 -34.98 2.95
N ILE A 975 -16.58 -36.00 3.32
CA ILE A 975 -17.24 -36.11 4.63
C ILE A 975 -16.65 -37.29 5.41
N LYS A 976 -16.45 -37.08 6.71
CA LYS A 976 -16.06 -38.11 7.69
C LYS A 976 -17.17 -38.23 8.73
N GLN A 977 -17.92 -39.33 8.72
CA GLN A 977 -18.98 -39.63 9.68
C GLN A 977 -19.09 -41.14 9.91
N CYS A 978 -19.20 -41.58 11.17
CA CYS A 978 -19.50 -42.96 11.52
C CYS A 978 -21.02 -43.21 11.49
N THR A 979 -21.64 -43.06 10.31
CA THR A 979 -23.10 -43.06 10.13
C THR A 979 -23.73 -44.41 10.47
N THR A 980 -24.82 -44.37 11.21
CA THR A 980 -25.73 -45.49 11.44
C THR A 980 -27.10 -45.22 10.80
N VAL A 981 -27.85 -46.26 10.47
CA VAL A 981 -29.13 -46.11 9.73
C VAL A 981 -30.24 -45.71 10.70
N ASN A 982 -30.35 -44.41 10.97
CA ASN A 982 -31.40 -43.81 11.78
C ASN A 982 -31.76 -42.39 11.28
N MET A 983 -32.85 -41.82 11.80
CA MET A 983 -33.33 -40.49 11.40
C MET A 983 -32.38 -39.35 11.80
N GLU A 984 -31.69 -39.44 12.94
CA GLU A 984 -30.72 -38.42 13.39
C GLU A 984 -29.55 -38.33 12.41
N ASP A 985 -28.94 -39.47 12.08
CA ASP A 985 -27.84 -39.56 11.13
C ASP A 985 -28.26 -39.18 9.69
N LEU A 986 -29.53 -39.37 9.31
CA LEU A 986 -30.06 -38.88 8.02
C LEU A 986 -30.04 -37.36 7.96
N VAL A 987 -30.41 -36.71 9.06
CA VAL A 987 -30.39 -35.25 9.20
C VAL A 987 -28.95 -34.73 9.22
N VAL A 988 -28.04 -35.40 9.96
CA VAL A 988 -26.60 -35.06 9.96
C VAL A 988 -26.00 -35.20 8.56
N ALA A 989 -26.35 -36.24 7.80
CA ALA A 989 -25.87 -36.40 6.42
C ALA A 989 -26.26 -35.21 5.52
N HIS A 990 -27.48 -34.66 5.68
CA HIS A 990 -27.91 -33.46 4.96
C HIS A 990 -27.18 -32.20 5.45
N HIS A 991 -26.92 -32.09 6.76
CA HIS A 991 -26.15 -30.99 7.34
C HIS A 991 -24.73 -30.93 6.77
N GLU A 992 -24.00 -32.05 6.81
CA GLU A 992 -22.61 -32.12 6.33
C GLU A 992 -22.54 -31.91 4.80
N MET A 993 -23.54 -32.40 4.05
CA MET A 993 -23.64 -32.11 2.61
C MET A 993 -23.91 -30.63 2.31
N GLY A 994 -24.54 -29.90 3.24
CA GLY A 994 -24.69 -28.45 3.15
C GLY A 994 -23.35 -27.72 3.20
N HIS A 995 -22.44 -28.16 4.06
CA HIS A 995 -21.05 -27.65 4.09
C HIS A 995 -20.32 -27.95 2.78
N ILE A 996 -20.44 -29.16 2.24
CA ILE A 996 -19.87 -29.53 0.93
C ILE A 996 -20.38 -28.62 -0.19
N GLN A 997 -21.68 -28.34 -0.23
CA GLN A 997 -22.23 -27.39 -1.21
C GLN A 997 -21.64 -26.00 -1.05
N TYR A 998 -21.47 -25.52 0.18
CA TYR A 998 -20.88 -24.21 0.41
C TYR A 998 -19.44 -24.18 -0.14
N PHE A 999 -18.64 -25.20 0.15
CA PHE A 999 -17.28 -25.37 -0.39
C PHE A 999 -17.25 -25.32 -1.91
N MET A 1000 -18.15 -26.09 -2.54
CA MET A 1000 -18.23 -26.18 -4.00
C MET A 1000 -18.65 -24.87 -4.66
N GLN A 1001 -19.44 -24.03 -4.00
CA GLN A 1001 -19.94 -22.78 -4.58
C GLN A 1001 -18.90 -21.65 -4.56
N TYR A 1002 -18.04 -21.59 -3.54
CA TYR A 1002 -16.97 -20.59 -3.48
C TYR A 1002 -15.61 -21.08 -3.95
N LYS A 1003 -15.51 -22.32 -4.47
CA LYS A 1003 -14.24 -22.96 -4.85
C LYS A 1003 -13.39 -22.16 -5.84
N ASP A 1004 -13.98 -21.25 -6.61
CA ASP A 1004 -13.28 -20.44 -7.61
C ASP A 1004 -12.76 -19.10 -7.03
N LEU A 1005 -13.01 -18.82 -5.76
CA LEU A 1005 -12.42 -17.68 -5.05
C LEU A 1005 -10.96 -17.96 -4.65
N PRO A 1006 -10.17 -16.91 -4.38
CA PRO A 1006 -8.88 -17.05 -3.70
C PRO A 1006 -9.03 -17.79 -2.37
N VAL A 1007 -8.04 -18.59 -1.97
CA VAL A 1007 -8.01 -19.40 -0.74
C VAL A 1007 -8.37 -18.58 0.49
N THR A 1008 -7.91 -17.33 0.58
CA THR A 1008 -8.22 -16.40 1.67
C THR A 1008 -9.74 -16.15 1.85
N PHE A 1009 -10.52 -16.30 0.78
CA PHE A 1009 -11.97 -16.12 0.77
C PHE A 1009 -12.79 -17.41 0.76
N ARG A 1010 -12.16 -18.59 0.75
CA ARG A 1010 -12.83 -19.91 0.73
C ARG A 1010 -13.32 -20.35 2.12
N GLU A 1011 -14.16 -19.52 2.72
CA GLU A 1011 -14.84 -19.76 3.99
C GLU A 1011 -16.24 -19.14 3.93
N GLY A 1012 -17.11 -19.50 4.87
CA GLY A 1012 -18.40 -18.82 5.00
C GLY A 1012 -18.25 -17.34 5.38
N ALA A 1013 -19.26 -16.53 5.06
CA ALA A 1013 -19.25 -15.08 5.34
C ALA A 1013 -18.93 -14.74 6.83
N ASN A 1014 -19.34 -15.61 7.75
CA ASN A 1014 -18.80 -15.75 9.09
C ASN A 1014 -19.00 -17.21 9.56
N PRO A 1015 -18.44 -17.65 10.71
CA PRO A 1015 -18.56 -19.04 11.15
C PRO A 1015 -20.01 -19.51 11.37
N GLY A 1016 -20.92 -18.63 11.80
CA GLY A 1016 -22.33 -18.96 11.99
C GLY A 1016 -23.11 -19.12 10.69
N PHE A 1017 -22.73 -18.42 9.62
CA PHE A 1017 -23.30 -18.61 8.29
C PHE A 1017 -23.06 -20.01 7.74
N HIS A 1018 -21.86 -20.55 8.01
CA HIS A 1018 -21.49 -21.88 7.58
C HIS A 1018 -22.41 -22.94 8.21
N GLU A 1019 -22.57 -22.88 9.55
CA GLU A 1019 -23.51 -23.75 10.28
C GLU A 1019 -24.97 -23.54 9.86
N ALA A 1020 -25.41 -22.30 9.65
CA ALA A 1020 -26.78 -22.01 9.23
C ALA A 1020 -27.14 -22.66 7.88
N ILE A 1021 -26.19 -22.72 6.93
CA ILE A 1021 -26.41 -23.34 5.62
C ILE A 1021 -26.47 -24.86 5.72
N GLY A 1022 -25.63 -25.48 6.57
CA GLY A 1022 -25.76 -26.89 6.90
C GLY A 1022 -27.14 -27.21 7.49
N ASP A 1023 -27.58 -26.41 8.47
CA ASP A 1023 -28.79 -26.71 9.23
C ASP A 1023 -30.12 -26.31 8.56
N VAL A 1024 -30.15 -25.27 7.72
CA VAL A 1024 -31.43 -24.76 7.16
C VAL A 1024 -32.20 -25.83 6.36
N LEU A 1025 -31.47 -26.78 5.77
CA LEU A 1025 -32.04 -27.82 4.93
C LEU A 1025 -32.56 -28.99 5.76
N ALA A 1026 -31.94 -29.27 6.90
CA ALA A 1026 -32.42 -30.25 7.87
C ALA A 1026 -33.87 -29.95 8.32
N LEU A 1027 -34.26 -28.67 8.36
CA LEU A 1027 -35.63 -28.26 8.69
C LEU A 1027 -36.65 -28.76 7.65
N SER A 1028 -36.33 -28.69 6.35
CA SER A 1028 -37.22 -29.21 5.29
C SER A 1028 -37.19 -30.74 5.23
N VAL A 1029 -36.02 -31.34 5.37
CA VAL A 1029 -35.83 -32.81 5.31
C VAL A 1029 -36.60 -33.53 6.42
N SER A 1030 -36.69 -32.90 7.60
CA SER A 1030 -37.39 -33.47 8.76
C SER A 1030 -38.92 -33.37 8.68
N THR A 1031 -39.47 -32.67 7.68
CA THR A 1031 -40.93 -32.49 7.59
C THR A 1031 -41.64 -33.80 7.21
N PRO A 1032 -42.84 -34.07 7.75
CA PRO A 1032 -43.64 -35.21 7.31
C PRO A 1032 -43.91 -35.22 5.80
N LYS A 1033 -44.10 -34.04 5.22
CA LYS A 1033 -44.27 -33.85 3.77
C LYS A 1033 -43.05 -34.38 2.99
N HIS A 1034 -41.84 -34.01 3.39
CA HIS A 1034 -40.63 -34.47 2.73
C HIS A 1034 -40.44 -35.99 2.89
N LEU A 1035 -40.54 -36.49 4.12
CA LEU A 1035 -40.39 -37.92 4.42
C LEU A 1035 -41.42 -38.78 3.69
N HIS A 1036 -42.64 -38.28 3.49
CA HIS A 1036 -43.64 -38.94 2.64
C HIS A 1036 -43.21 -38.97 1.17
N SER A 1037 -42.67 -37.87 0.64
CA SER A 1037 -42.22 -37.77 -0.76
C SER A 1037 -41.09 -38.76 -1.12
N ILE A 1038 -40.29 -39.16 -0.14
CA ILE A 1038 -39.23 -40.17 -0.26
C ILE A 1038 -39.64 -41.57 0.24
N ASN A 1039 -40.95 -41.80 0.43
CA ASN A 1039 -41.55 -43.07 0.86
C ASN A 1039 -41.10 -43.57 2.25
N LEU A 1040 -40.69 -42.69 3.16
CA LEU A 1040 -40.37 -43.04 4.55
C LEU A 1040 -41.55 -42.89 5.52
N LEU A 1041 -42.61 -42.15 5.12
CA LEU A 1041 -43.88 -42.06 5.83
C LEU A 1041 -45.06 -42.43 4.92
N SER A 1042 -46.15 -42.90 5.52
CA SER A 1042 -47.36 -43.33 4.81
C SER A 1042 -48.39 -42.22 4.59
N SER A 1043 -48.21 -41.04 5.20
CA SER A 1043 -49.03 -39.85 4.95
C SER A 1043 -48.20 -38.57 5.09
N GLU A 1044 -48.65 -37.49 4.43
CA GLU A 1044 -48.01 -36.17 4.47
C GLU A 1044 -48.16 -35.44 5.83
N GLY A 1045 -48.85 -36.06 6.81
CA GLY A 1045 -49.21 -35.42 8.08
C GLY A 1045 -50.33 -34.39 7.95
N GLY A 1046 -50.41 -33.43 8.87
CA GLY A 1046 -51.26 -32.23 8.75
C GLY A 1046 -52.45 -32.12 9.71
N GLY A 1047 -52.45 -32.84 10.85
CA GLY A 1047 -53.41 -32.64 11.94
C GLY A 1047 -52.79 -31.88 13.13
N TYR A 1048 -53.62 -31.13 13.87
CA TYR A 1048 -53.16 -30.34 15.04
C TYR A 1048 -52.29 -31.15 16.02
N GLU A 1049 -52.70 -32.38 16.37
CA GLU A 1049 -51.95 -33.24 17.28
C GLU A 1049 -50.59 -33.67 16.71
N GLN A 1050 -50.52 -33.93 15.39
CA GLN A 1050 -49.28 -34.30 14.71
C GLN A 1050 -48.33 -33.10 14.62
N ASP A 1051 -48.84 -31.91 14.34
CA ASP A 1051 -48.04 -30.68 14.25
C ASP A 1051 -47.42 -30.33 15.61
N ILE A 1052 -48.20 -30.44 16.70
CA ILE A 1052 -47.67 -30.22 18.06
C ILE A 1052 -46.65 -31.30 18.44
N ASN A 1053 -46.89 -32.56 18.07
CA ASN A 1053 -45.95 -33.65 18.28
C ASN A 1053 -44.62 -33.43 17.51
N PHE A 1054 -44.69 -32.99 16.25
CA PHE A 1054 -43.53 -32.64 15.42
C PHE A 1054 -42.75 -31.48 16.03
N LEU A 1055 -43.45 -30.37 16.33
CA LEU A 1055 -42.85 -29.19 16.92
C LEU A 1055 -42.21 -29.50 18.27
N MET A 1056 -42.83 -30.35 19.10
CA MET A 1056 -42.21 -30.80 20.36
C MET A 1056 -40.89 -31.51 20.10
N LYS A 1057 -40.84 -32.46 19.16
CA LYS A 1057 -39.59 -33.15 18.78
C LYS A 1057 -38.53 -32.16 18.29
N MET A 1058 -38.93 -31.21 17.43
CA MET A 1058 -38.05 -30.14 16.93
C MET A 1058 -37.58 -29.21 18.05
N ALA A 1059 -38.39 -28.94 19.08
CA ALA A 1059 -38.02 -28.07 20.18
C ALA A 1059 -37.02 -28.74 21.12
N LEU A 1060 -37.19 -30.05 21.37
CA LEU A 1060 -36.23 -30.85 22.12
C LEU A 1060 -34.87 -30.94 21.41
N ASP A 1061 -34.84 -30.85 20.09
CA ASP A 1061 -33.60 -30.79 19.31
C ASP A 1061 -33.01 -29.37 19.28
N LYS A 1062 -33.78 -28.39 18.79
CA LYS A 1062 -33.27 -27.05 18.48
C LYS A 1062 -33.35 -26.08 19.65
N ILE A 1063 -34.48 -25.99 20.36
CA ILE A 1063 -34.67 -25.05 21.48
C ILE A 1063 -33.85 -25.47 22.71
N ALA A 1064 -33.81 -26.77 23.02
CA ALA A 1064 -33.02 -27.27 24.15
C ALA A 1064 -31.51 -27.00 23.99
N PHE A 1065 -31.03 -26.96 22.75
CA PHE A 1065 -29.63 -26.77 22.40
C PHE A 1065 -29.18 -25.30 22.45
N VAL A 1066 -30.08 -24.33 22.21
CA VAL A 1066 -29.77 -22.89 22.24
C VAL A 1066 -28.95 -22.49 23.48
N PRO A 1067 -29.39 -22.71 24.73
CA PRO A 1067 -28.61 -22.31 25.90
C PRO A 1067 -27.28 -23.05 26.03
N PHE A 1068 -27.20 -24.32 25.59
CA PHE A 1068 -25.93 -25.07 25.59
C PHE A 1068 -24.93 -24.46 24.60
N SER A 1069 -25.38 -24.16 23.38
CA SER A 1069 -24.55 -23.56 22.34
C SER A 1069 -24.03 -22.18 22.68
N TYR A 1070 -24.79 -21.41 23.45
CA TYR A 1070 -24.40 -20.10 23.95
C TYR A 1070 -23.38 -20.21 25.09
N LEU A 1071 -23.63 -21.06 26.10
CA LEU A 1071 -22.84 -21.06 27.34
C LEU A 1071 -21.42 -21.62 27.16
N VAL A 1072 -21.18 -22.51 26.19
CA VAL A 1072 -19.86 -23.15 26.01
C VAL A 1072 -18.78 -22.11 25.73
N ASP A 1073 -19.04 -21.17 24.82
CA ASP A 1073 -18.09 -20.12 24.50
C ASP A 1073 -18.15 -18.95 25.47
N GLN A 1074 -19.28 -18.68 26.10
CA GLN A 1074 -19.31 -17.76 27.25
C GLN A 1074 -18.36 -18.24 28.37
N TRP A 1075 -18.28 -19.55 28.62
CA TRP A 1075 -17.30 -20.11 29.54
C TRP A 1075 -15.87 -19.97 29.01
N ARG A 1076 -15.60 -20.34 27.75
CA ARG A 1076 -14.24 -20.26 27.18
C ARG A 1076 -13.70 -18.83 27.07
N TRP A 1077 -14.53 -17.86 26.67
CA TRP A 1077 -14.14 -16.45 26.61
C TRP A 1077 -13.71 -15.94 27.97
N ARG A 1078 -14.44 -16.32 29.03
CA ARG A 1078 -14.10 -15.99 30.41
C ARG A 1078 -12.86 -16.73 30.94
N VAL A 1079 -12.54 -17.89 30.36
CA VAL A 1079 -11.27 -18.56 30.63
C VAL A 1079 -10.11 -17.84 29.93
N PHE A 1080 -10.31 -17.39 28.69
CA PHE A 1080 -9.30 -16.66 27.92
C PHE A 1080 -9.01 -15.27 28.51
N ASP A 1081 -10.03 -14.52 28.93
CA ASP A 1081 -9.86 -13.21 29.56
C ASP A 1081 -9.31 -13.28 31.00
N GLY A 1082 -9.34 -14.47 31.61
CA GLY A 1082 -8.82 -14.75 32.96
C GLY A 1082 -9.81 -14.55 34.10
N SER A 1083 -11.09 -14.24 33.83
CA SER A 1083 -12.15 -14.14 34.83
C SER A 1083 -12.55 -15.50 35.44
N ILE A 1084 -12.35 -16.59 34.69
CA ILE A 1084 -12.40 -17.97 35.18
C ILE A 1084 -10.96 -18.52 35.20
N THR A 1085 -10.46 -18.85 36.38
CA THR A 1085 -9.12 -19.41 36.59
C THR A 1085 -9.16 -20.94 36.65
N LYS A 1086 -8.00 -21.58 36.59
CA LYS A 1086 -7.91 -23.04 36.68
C LYS A 1086 -8.54 -23.61 37.95
N GLU A 1087 -8.61 -22.81 39.01
CA GLU A 1087 -9.18 -23.21 40.29
C GLU A 1087 -10.72 -23.29 40.28
N ASN A 1088 -11.38 -22.62 39.35
CA ASN A 1088 -12.84 -22.55 39.29
C ASN A 1088 -13.43 -23.01 37.94
N TYR A 1089 -12.62 -23.58 37.03
CA TYR A 1089 -13.08 -24.10 35.73
C TYR A 1089 -14.39 -24.88 35.81
N ASN A 1090 -14.43 -25.92 36.63
CA ASN A 1090 -15.59 -26.80 36.70
C ASN A 1090 -16.77 -26.19 37.47
N GLN A 1091 -16.48 -25.39 38.50
CA GLN A 1091 -17.50 -24.67 39.25
C GLN A 1091 -18.24 -23.68 38.36
N GLU A 1092 -17.51 -22.84 37.62
CA GLU A 1092 -18.09 -21.82 36.75
C GLU A 1092 -18.78 -22.43 35.52
N TRP A 1093 -18.30 -23.58 35.04
CA TRP A 1093 -19.02 -24.37 34.05
C TRP A 1093 -20.43 -24.74 34.54
N TRP A 1094 -20.54 -25.27 35.76
CA TRP A 1094 -21.84 -25.64 36.33
C TRP A 1094 -22.68 -24.43 36.74
N ASN A 1095 -22.09 -23.32 37.15
CA ASN A 1095 -22.81 -22.06 37.37
C ASN A 1095 -23.47 -21.57 36.08
N LEU A 1096 -22.75 -21.60 34.95
CA LEU A 1096 -23.31 -21.22 33.64
C LEU A 1096 -24.36 -22.21 33.14
N ARG A 1097 -24.15 -23.52 33.34
CA ARG A 1097 -25.15 -24.56 33.06
C ARG A 1097 -26.44 -24.35 33.85
N LEU A 1098 -26.33 -24.02 35.14
CA LEU A 1098 -27.47 -23.71 35.99
C LEU A 1098 -28.15 -22.40 35.56
N LYS A 1099 -27.37 -21.35 35.26
CA LYS A 1099 -27.90 -20.04 34.85
C LYS A 1099 -28.67 -20.10 33.53
N TYR A 1100 -28.13 -20.77 32.52
CA TYR A 1100 -28.67 -20.74 31.16
C TYR A 1100 -29.55 -21.96 30.83
N GLN A 1101 -29.21 -23.16 31.31
CA GLN A 1101 -30.02 -24.37 31.03
C GLN A 1101 -30.89 -24.82 32.20
N GLY A 1102 -30.67 -24.34 33.43
CA GLY A 1102 -31.38 -24.89 34.59
C GLY A 1102 -31.08 -26.37 34.81
N LEU A 1103 -29.84 -26.77 34.56
CA LEU A 1103 -29.34 -28.13 34.77
C LEU A 1103 -28.34 -28.18 35.91
N CYS A 1104 -28.36 -29.28 36.66
CA CYS A 1104 -27.40 -29.56 37.73
C CYS A 1104 -26.61 -30.85 37.44
N PRO A 1105 -25.41 -31.01 38.00
CA PRO A 1105 -24.73 -32.29 37.97
C PRO A 1105 -25.49 -33.29 38.84
N PRO A 1106 -25.59 -34.58 38.44
CA PRO A 1106 -26.31 -35.57 39.24
C PRO A 1106 -25.54 -36.02 40.48
N VAL A 1107 -24.23 -35.80 40.51
CA VAL A 1107 -23.31 -36.06 41.62
C VAL A 1107 -22.52 -34.81 41.93
N ALA A 1108 -22.00 -34.70 43.16
CA ALA A 1108 -21.12 -33.59 43.51
C ALA A 1108 -19.85 -33.62 42.64
N ARG A 1109 -19.47 -32.48 42.06
CA ARG A 1109 -18.27 -32.35 41.24
C ARG A 1109 -17.24 -31.49 41.96
N ALA A 1110 -16.01 -31.96 42.01
CA ALA A 1110 -14.89 -31.31 42.66
C ALA A 1110 -14.11 -30.42 41.67
N GLN A 1111 -13.13 -29.69 42.19
CA GLN A 1111 -12.19 -28.89 41.39
C GLN A 1111 -11.28 -29.76 40.50
N GLY A 1112 -10.98 -30.99 40.92
CA GLY A 1112 -10.20 -31.94 40.11
C GLY A 1112 -10.98 -32.57 38.95
N ASP A 1113 -12.29 -32.33 38.87
CA ASP A 1113 -13.10 -32.69 37.72
C ASP A 1113 -13.00 -31.61 36.64
N PHE A 1114 -13.11 -32.01 35.38
CA PHE A 1114 -13.07 -31.09 34.24
C PHE A 1114 -14.12 -31.49 33.20
N ASP A 1115 -15.38 -31.30 33.59
CA ASP A 1115 -16.54 -31.67 32.79
C ASP A 1115 -16.61 -30.98 31.41
N PRO A 1116 -16.18 -29.70 31.21
CA PRO A 1116 -16.13 -29.13 29.87
C PRO A 1116 -15.18 -29.88 28.92
N GLY A 1117 -14.09 -30.46 29.44
CA GLY A 1117 -13.16 -31.28 28.64
C GLY A 1117 -13.79 -32.56 28.08
N ALA A 1118 -14.90 -33.02 28.66
CA ALA A 1118 -15.61 -34.20 28.18
C ALA A 1118 -16.51 -33.92 26.96
N LYS A 1119 -16.49 -32.72 26.36
CA LYS A 1119 -17.19 -32.35 25.12
C LYS A 1119 -16.19 -32.02 24.01
N PHE A 1120 -16.23 -32.73 22.89
CA PHE A 1120 -15.24 -32.71 21.78
C PHE A 1120 -14.70 -31.33 21.37
N HIS A 1121 -15.56 -30.32 21.23
CA HIS A 1121 -15.18 -28.98 20.76
C HIS A 1121 -14.24 -28.22 21.69
N VAL A 1122 -14.18 -28.59 22.98
CA VAL A 1122 -13.27 -28.01 23.96
C VAL A 1122 -11.83 -28.51 23.76
N PRO A 1123 -11.53 -29.83 23.79
CA PRO A 1123 -10.19 -30.36 23.51
C PRO A 1123 -9.73 -30.18 22.06
N SER A 1124 -10.63 -30.12 21.07
CA SER A 1124 -10.28 -29.82 19.67
C SER A 1124 -10.18 -28.33 19.36
N SER A 1125 -10.43 -27.44 20.34
CA SER A 1125 -10.33 -25.99 20.17
C SER A 1125 -11.20 -25.42 19.02
N VAL A 1126 -12.37 -26.00 18.76
CA VAL A 1126 -13.31 -25.50 17.74
C VAL A 1126 -14.29 -24.52 18.41
N PRO A 1127 -14.39 -23.24 17.98
CA PRO A 1127 -15.36 -22.27 18.51
C PRO A 1127 -16.79 -22.80 18.42
N TYR A 1128 -17.57 -22.70 19.50
CA TYR A 1128 -18.90 -23.31 19.63
C TYR A 1128 -20.05 -22.33 19.38
N ILE A 1129 -19.79 -21.02 19.52
CA ILE A 1129 -20.80 -19.97 19.33
C ILE A 1129 -21.36 -19.94 17.89
N ARG A 1130 -20.62 -20.53 16.94
CA ARG A 1130 -21.06 -20.75 15.57
C ARG A 1130 -22.41 -21.47 15.50
N TYR A 1131 -22.68 -22.41 16.42
CA TYR A 1131 -23.94 -23.14 16.42
C TYR A 1131 -25.10 -22.29 16.96
N PHE A 1132 -24.86 -21.44 17.97
CA PHE A 1132 -25.89 -20.50 18.45
C PHE A 1132 -26.30 -19.54 17.34
N VAL A 1133 -25.31 -18.91 16.69
CA VAL A 1133 -25.54 -17.99 15.57
C VAL A 1133 -26.19 -18.73 14.40
N GLY A 1134 -25.67 -19.89 14.04
CA GLY A 1134 -26.21 -20.76 13.00
C GLY A 1134 -27.67 -21.11 13.26
N PHE A 1135 -28.02 -21.43 14.50
CA PHE A 1135 -29.38 -21.79 14.88
C PHE A 1135 -30.36 -20.63 14.85
N VAL A 1136 -29.93 -19.40 15.08
CA VAL A 1136 -30.81 -18.23 14.91
C VAL A 1136 -31.00 -17.93 13.43
N ILE A 1137 -29.89 -17.88 12.67
CA ILE A 1137 -29.90 -17.50 11.26
C ILE A 1137 -30.58 -18.57 10.39
N GLN A 1138 -30.48 -19.87 10.71
CA GLN A 1138 -31.11 -20.93 9.92
C GLN A 1138 -32.62 -20.71 9.78
N PHE A 1139 -33.32 -20.21 10.82
CA PHE A 1139 -34.77 -20.00 10.75
C PHE A 1139 -35.11 -18.76 9.92
N GLN A 1140 -34.27 -17.72 9.97
CA GLN A 1140 -34.40 -16.57 9.07
C GLN A 1140 -34.19 -16.99 7.61
N PHE A 1141 -33.19 -17.84 7.34
CA PHE A 1141 -32.99 -18.42 6.02
C PHE A 1141 -34.18 -19.28 5.61
N HIS A 1142 -34.64 -20.16 6.48
CA HIS A 1142 -35.77 -21.04 6.21
C HIS A 1142 -37.01 -20.23 5.84
N GLU A 1143 -37.37 -19.21 6.63
CA GLU A 1143 -38.51 -18.32 6.33
C GLU A 1143 -38.39 -17.68 4.94
N ALA A 1144 -37.23 -17.13 4.60
CA ALA A 1144 -37.01 -16.49 3.30
C ALA A 1144 -37.02 -17.49 2.14
N LEU A 1145 -36.47 -18.70 2.32
CA LEU A 1145 -36.45 -19.75 1.31
C LEU A 1145 -37.82 -20.37 1.10
N CYS A 1146 -38.62 -20.50 2.15
CA CYS A 1146 -40.02 -20.93 2.08
C CYS A 1146 -40.87 -19.94 1.29
N GLN A 1147 -40.65 -18.63 1.50
CA GLN A 1147 -41.30 -17.59 0.70
C GLN A 1147 -40.88 -17.70 -0.77
N ALA A 1148 -39.59 -17.94 -1.05
CA ALA A 1148 -39.09 -18.14 -2.41
C ALA A 1148 -39.63 -19.42 -3.08
N ALA A 1149 -39.86 -20.47 -2.30
CA ALA A 1149 -40.51 -21.71 -2.74
C ALA A 1149 -42.04 -21.57 -2.92
N GLY A 1150 -42.62 -20.40 -2.63
CA GLY A 1150 -44.05 -20.15 -2.78
C GLY A 1150 -44.92 -20.82 -1.73
N HIS A 1151 -44.34 -21.25 -0.60
CA HIS A 1151 -45.05 -21.93 0.49
C HIS A 1151 -46.21 -21.08 1.02
N LYS A 1152 -47.34 -21.75 1.31
CA LYS A 1152 -48.53 -21.16 1.92
C LYS A 1152 -48.88 -21.97 3.16
N GLY A 1153 -48.86 -21.35 4.33
CA GLY A 1153 -49.21 -21.99 5.60
C GLY A 1153 -48.22 -21.67 6.72
N PRO A 1154 -48.31 -22.38 7.86
CA PRO A 1154 -47.36 -22.26 8.94
C PRO A 1154 -45.94 -22.57 8.48
N LEU A 1155 -44.94 -21.89 9.06
CA LEU A 1155 -43.56 -22.02 8.63
C LEU A 1155 -43.01 -23.46 8.83
N HIS A 1156 -43.42 -24.14 9.89
CA HIS A 1156 -42.94 -25.50 10.22
C HIS A 1156 -43.42 -26.61 9.29
N THR A 1157 -44.36 -26.33 8.38
CA THR A 1157 -44.80 -27.29 7.34
C THR A 1157 -44.12 -27.06 6.00
N CYS A 1158 -43.21 -26.09 5.93
CA CYS A 1158 -42.51 -25.76 4.70
C CYS A 1158 -41.49 -26.84 4.31
N ASP A 1159 -41.57 -27.25 3.04
CA ASP A 1159 -40.54 -28.06 2.37
C ASP A 1159 -40.09 -27.32 1.12
N ILE A 1160 -38.80 -26.99 1.05
CA ILE A 1160 -38.21 -26.29 -0.10
C ILE A 1160 -37.74 -27.27 -1.19
N TYR A 1161 -37.85 -28.57 -1.00
CA TYR A 1161 -37.48 -29.60 -1.97
C TYR A 1161 -38.02 -29.26 -3.38
N GLN A 1162 -37.18 -29.45 -4.40
CA GLN A 1162 -37.45 -29.10 -5.81
C GLN A 1162 -37.65 -27.59 -6.13
N SER A 1163 -37.51 -26.68 -5.15
CA SER A 1163 -37.58 -25.24 -5.40
C SER A 1163 -36.27 -24.69 -5.97
N LYS A 1164 -36.22 -24.51 -7.30
CA LYS A 1164 -35.07 -23.90 -7.99
C LYS A 1164 -34.83 -22.44 -7.59
N GLU A 1165 -35.88 -21.70 -7.25
CA GLU A 1165 -35.76 -20.31 -6.78
C GLU A 1165 -35.11 -20.22 -5.39
N ALA A 1166 -35.48 -21.12 -4.47
CA ALA A 1166 -34.83 -21.19 -3.17
C ALA A 1166 -33.36 -21.61 -3.31
N GLY A 1167 -33.08 -22.63 -4.14
CA GLY A 1167 -31.71 -23.06 -4.42
C GLY A 1167 -30.84 -21.98 -5.06
N LYS A 1168 -31.40 -21.18 -5.98
CA LYS A 1168 -30.68 -20.05 -6.58
C LYS A 1168 -30.26 -19.02 -5.53
N ARG A 1169 -31.15 -18.64 -4.60
CA ARG A 1169 -30.82 -17.69 -3.52
C ARG A 1169 -29.71 -18.21 -2.62
N LEU A 1170 -29.76 -19.49 -2.25
CA LEU A 1170 -28.69 -20.15 -1.50
C LEU A 1170 -27.36 -20.13 -2.28
N ALA A 1171 -27.37 -20.53 -3.55
CA ALA A 1171 -26.18 -20.56 -4.40
C ALA A 1171 -25.53 -19.17 -4.54
N ASP A 1172 -26.33 -18.14 -4.81
CA ASP A 1172 -25.84 -16.78 -5.05
C ASP A 1172 -25.20 -16.19 -3.78
N ALA A 1173 -25.74 -16.50 -2.59
CA ALA A 1173 -25.11 -16.12 -1.32
C ALA A 1173 -23.85 -16.94 -1.02
N MET A 1174 -23.88 -18.26 -1.24
CA MET A 1174 -22.74 -19.14 -1.00
C MET A 1174 -21.52 -18.80 -1.86
N LYS A 1175 -21.72 -18.38 -3.11
CA LYS A 1175 -20.64 -17.97 -4.03
C LYS A 1175 -19.80 -16.79 -3.53
N LEU A 1176 -20.34 -15.97 -2.61
CA LEU A 1176 -19.57 -14.86 -2.06
C LEU A 1176 -18.46 -15.33 -1.13
N GLY A 1177 -18.60 -16.50 -0.48
CA GLY A 1177 -17.70 -16.94 0.58
C GLY A 1177 -17.43 -15.83 1.60
N PHE A 1178 -16.17 -15.58 1.90
CA PHE A 1178 -15.72 -14.49 2.78
C PHE A 1178 -15.34 -13.21 2.02
N SER A 1179 -15.65 -13.09 0.72
CA SER A 1179 -15.22 -11.93 -0.10
C SER A 1179 -15.95 -10.62 0.21
N LYS A 1180 -17.09 -10.72 0.93
CA LYS A 1180 -17.94 -9.59 1.32
C LYS A 1180 -18.27 -9.64 2.82
N PRO A 1181 -18.58 -8.50 3.45
CA PRO A 1181 -19.11 -8.46 4.81
C PRO A 1181 -20.38 -9.31 4.92
N TRP A 1182 -20.53 -10.06 6.02
CA TRP A 1182 -21.67 -10.97 6.21
C TRP A 1182 -23.07 -10.33 6.10
N PRO A 1183 -23.30 -9.03 6.44
CA PRO A 1183 -24.62 -8.42 6.25
C PRO A 1183 -25.05 -8.34 4.78
N GLU A 1184 -24.10 -8.26 3.84
CA GLU A 1184 -24.38 -8.30 2.40
C GLU A 1184 -24.84 -9.70 1.97
N ALA A 1185 -24.18 -10.75 2.46
CA ALA A 1185 -24.58 -12.14 2.24
C ALA A 1185 -25.95 -12.45 2.87
N MET A 1186 -26.23 -11.95 4.09
CA MET A 1186 -27.53 -12.05 4.76
C MET A 1186 -28.65 -11.51 3.87
N LYS A 1187 -28.40 -10.35 3.25
CA LYS A 1187 -29.38 -9.63 2.44
C LYS A 1187 -29.75 -10.36 1.15
N LEU A 1188 -28.82 -11.12 0.57
CA LEU A 1188 -29.11 -11.93 -0.63
C LEU A 1188 -30.13 -13.03 -0.39
N ILE A 1189 -30.11 -13.64 0.80
CA ILE A 1189 -31.07 -14.69 1.17
C ILE A 1189 -32.37 -14.06 1.69
N THR A 1190 -32.24 -13.22 2.72
CA THR A 1190 -33.36 -12.77 3.57
C THR A 1190 -33.96 -11.42 3.17
N GLY A 1191 -33.24 -10.62 2.38
CA GLY A 1191 -33.56 -9.20 2.15
C GLY A 1191 -33.20 -8.26 3.31
N GLN A 1192 -32.69 -8.78 4.43
CA GLN A 1192 -32.34 -8.04 5.64
C GLN A 1192 -30.83 -8.10 5.93
N THR A 1193 -30.31 -7.18 6.75
CA THR A 1193 -28.87 -7.13 7.11
C THR A 1193 -28.57 -7.63 8.52
N ASN A 1194 -29.60 -7.90 9.34
CA ASN A 1194 -29.46 -8.15 10.77
C ASN A 1194 -29.87 -9.59 11.14
N MET A 1195 -29.26 -10.12 12.21
CA MET A 1195 -29.71 -11.37 12.85
C MET A 1195 -30.98 -11.13 13.68
N SER A 1196 -31.91 -12.08 13.69
CA SER A 1196 -33.16 -11.99 14.43
C SER A 1196 -33.69 -13.36 14.86
N ALA A 1197 -34.15 -13.48 16.11
CA ALA A 1197 -34.82 -14.67 16.62
C ALA A 1197 -36.30 -14.80 16.20
N SER A 1198 -36.85 -13.78 15.53
CA SER A 1198 -38.29 -13.71 15.19
C SER A 1198 -38.78 -14.89 14.35
N ALA A 1199 -38.05 -15.28 13.30
CA ALA A 1199 -38.42 -16.41 12.46
C ALA A 1199 -38.46 -17.73 13.25
N MET A 1200 -37.53 -17.91 14.19
CA MET A 1200 -37.49 -19.06 15.09
C MET A 1200 -38.70 -19.06 16.05
N MET A 1201 -39.03 -17.91 16.62
CA MET A 1201 -40.22 -17.75 17.47
C MET A 1201 -41.52 -18.00 16.69
N ASN A 1202 -41.61 -17.55 15.44
CA ASN A 1202 -42.74 -17.79 14.55
C ASN A 1202 -42.90 -19.28 14.22
N TYR A 1203 -41.79 -19.97 13.94
CA TYR A 1203 -41.77 -21.41 13.66
C TYR A 1203 -42.40 -22.21 14.82
N PHE A 1204 -42.00 -21.91 16.05
CA PHE A 1204 -42.44 -22.62 17.26
C PHE A 1204 -43.69 -22.04 17.92
N LYS A 1205 -44.30 -20.99 17.36
CA LYS A 1205 -45.47 -20.33 17.96
C LYS A 1205 -46.61 -21.28 18.34
N PRO A 1206 -47.02 -22.25 17.48
CA PRO A 1206 -48.10 -23.18 17.85
C PRO A 1206 -47.75 -24.05 19.07
N LEU A 1207 -46.50 -24.49 19.19
CA LEU A 1207 -46.04 -25.24 20.35
C LEU A 1207 -45.95 -24.36 21.58
N LEU A 1208 -45.46 -23.13 21.45
CA LEU A 1208 -45.39 -22.19 22.57
C LEU A 1208 -46.77 -21.95 23.18
N ASP A 1209 -47.79 -21.72 22.34
CA ASP A 1209 -49.16 -21.50 22.79
C ASP A 1209 -49.74 -22.74 23.49
N TRP A 1210 -49.42 -23.92 22.96
CA TRP A 1210 -49.79 -25.19 23.59
C TRP A 1210 -49.08 -25.38 24.94
N LEU A 1211 -47.77 -25.14 25.01
CA LEU A 1211 -46.98 -25.24 26.24
C LEU A 1211 -47.47 -24.27 27.32
N LEU A 1212 -47.79 -23.03 26.95
CA LEU A 1212 -48.34 -22.03 27.89
C LEU A 1212 -49.65 -22.52 28.49
N THR A 1213 -50.54 -23.05 27.66
CA THR A 1213 -51.83 -23.60 28.09
C THR A 1213 -51.63 -24.82 28.99
N GLU A 1214 -50.74 -25.73 28.59
CA GLU A 1214 -50.52 -26.99 29.29
C GLU A 1214 -49.73 -26.82 30.59
N ASN A 1215 -48.74 -25.92 30.64
CA ASN A 1215 -48.05 -25.58 31.88
C ASN A 1215 -48.97 -24.83 32.84
N GLY A 1216 -49.82 -23.93 32.31
CA GLY A 1216 -50.84 -23.24 33.10
C GLY A 1216 -51.87 -24.18 33.72
N ARG A 1217 -52.34 -25.18 32.95
CA ARG A 1217 -53.31 -26.19 33.40
C ARG A 1217 -52.82 -27.00 34.61
N HIS A 1218 -51.52 -27.26 34.71
CA HIS A 1218 -50.92 -28.04 35.80
C HIS A 1218 -50.22 -27.17 36.85
N GLY A 1219 -50.29 -25.84 36.75
CA GLY A 1219 -49.71 -24.93 37.73
C GLY A 1219 -48.17 -24.95 37.79
N GLU A 1220 -47.51 -25.25 36.66
CA GLU A 1220 -46.06 -25.37 36.60
C GLU A 1220 -45.34 -24.05 36.88
N LYS A 1221 -44.23 -24.12 37.62
CA LYS A 1221 -43.35 -22.97 37.84
C LYS A 1221 -42.35 -22.84 36.69
N LEU A 1222 -42.39 -21.72 35.98
CA LEU A 1222 -41.36 -21.42 34.97
C LEU A 1222 -40.03 -21.11 35.65
N GLY A 1223 -38.95 -21.69 35.12
CA GLY A 1223 -37.62 -21.61 35.71
C GLY A 1223 -37.46 -22.53 36.93
N TRP A 1224 -36.38 -22.32 37.68
CA TRP A 1224 -35.96 -23.17 38.79
C TRP A 1224 -35.67 -22.32 40.04
N PRO A 1225 -36.70 -21.78 40.73
CA PRO A 1225 -36.51 -20.93 41.90
C PRO A 1225 -35.80 -21.66 43.05
N GLN A 1226 -35.92 -22.98 43.14
CA GLN A 1226 -35.14 -23.82 44.07
C GLN A 1226 -33.81 -24.24 43.43
N TYR A 1227 -33.02 -23.26 42.98
CA TYR A 1227 -31.78 -23.48 42.21
C TYR A 1227 -30.68 -24.22 42.98
N ASN A 1228 -30.76 -24.25 44.32
CA ASN A 1228 -29.82 -24.95 45.21
C ASN A 1228 -30.19 -26.43 45.44
N TRP A 1229 -31.32 -26.90 44.90
CA TRP A 1229 -31.71 -28.30 45.01
C TRP A 1229 -30.76 -29.22 44.25
N THR A 1230 -30.37 -30.33 44.87
CA THR A 1230 -29.58 -31.40 44.26
C THR A 1230 -30.18 -32.77 44.62
N PRO A 1231 -30.03 -33.80 43.77
CA PRO A 1231 -30.53 -35.16 44.05
C PRO A 1231 -30.04 -35.75 45.39
N ASN A 1232 -28.89 -35.31 45.91
CA ASN A 1232 -28.27 -35.82 47.15
C ASN A 1232 -28.57 -34.99 48.41
N SER A 1233 -29.37 -33.92 48.31
CA SER A 1233 -29.64 -33.01 49.44
C SER A 1233 -30.60 -33.57 50.52
N GLY A 1234 -31.18 -34.76 50.31
CA GLY A 1234 -32.10 -35.42 51.24
C GLY A 1234 -31.45 -36.38 52.27
N THR A 1235 -30.14 -36.60 52.23
CA THR A 1235 -29.46 -37.66 53.02
C THR A 1235 -28.40 -37.17 54.02
N THR A 1236 -28.46 -35.93 54.51
CA THR A 1236 -27.64 -35.49 55.66
C THR A 1236 -28.41 -35.56 56.98
N PRO A 1237 -27.89 -36.25 58.02
CA PRO A 1237 -28.54 -36.31 59.34
C PRO A 1237 -28.51 -34.93 59.99
N HIS A 1238 -29.64 -34.53 60.58
CA HIS A 1238 -29.73 -33.37 61.47
C HIS A 1238 -28.64 -33.41 62.56
N LEU A 1239 -27.68 -32.50 62.49
CA LEU A 1239 -26.86 -32.11 63.64
C LEU A 1239 -27.11 -30.62 63.91
N SER A 1240 -27.67 -30.38 65.10
CA SER A 1240 -28.08 -29.09 65.66
C SER A 1240 -26.93 -28.08 65.81
N PRO A 1241 -27.23 -26.77 65.84
CA PRO A 1241 -26.24 -25.71 65.68
C PRO A 1241 -25.41 -25.48 66.96
N ARG A 1242 -24.12 -25.22 66.78
CA ARG A 1242 -23.28 -24.42 67.68
C ARG A 1242 -22.46 -23.43 66.87
#